data_AF-A0A3A9VN51-F1
#
_entry.id   AF-A0A3A9VN51-F1
#
_cell.length_a   1.000
_cell.length_b   1.000
_cell.length_c   1.000
_cell.angle_alpha   90.00
_cell.angle_beta   90.00
_cell.angle_gamma   90.00
#
_symmetry.space_group_name_H-M   'P 1'
#
loop_
_entity.id
_entity.type
_entity.pdbx_description
1 polymer ?
#
loop_
_entity_poly.entity_id
_entity_poly.type
_entity_poly.pdbx_seq_one_letter_code
_entity_poly.pdbx_strand_id
1 'polypeptide(L)'
;MGRPAQNRSLKSVGETGSNTLKRNPKSYPVIAKIDTEMKPSLKRRKQQPRSKRSLGIKRNPKGGKTNSSDHNNRRKERAKKKANTISELRPQSPKNPVYDVLKGRNVYLTTDDNGKQRFVPKESEATAKEKAKGLFIKDSTIIKKGKNALSKDAQPKLDSTGRNTYPVKGEDDTIQYLPKENDATQEEKNLGHYVEESSLNSSVKAKQASEGGLPIRDLGKGRKVYATRSEDGDQIFLPREQDATSYEKRKGFFVTNESAAAQTQGKRMINDKPIRDLGKNRMAYPTASTNGEIVFYPRQSEATPNEIKRGQFVTDESVKDQTEKKASQKEEAKYNKDKNRFEYPYEDQEGEITYLPKENEASEDEIAKGQYVNNKSAENPADQWTPIANGKPKYEADRYLYPVTDITGNLAYLPIATEATARELENGLYLPFESIETSGRIIDRALRAQQLHPIGPISASNATDQDRLLYAKTDPNDEVRYLPKASEATANEIANKQFIPDDETDPATARQDLGRKPFSEAIDGTALWDGKSVPAPTALQQIAVLRSLKPNFDPEHGRMLYPVPKTDGTPQYLPLVEDATPEEIANGNYAQFTTEQPLTDVIQQHLGEQTYEVLNGVIKAIAIADVEKVFAEVPLMLMINKEIQEQFDNQTNATQQWIGE
;
A
#
# COMPACT_ATOMS: atom_id res chain seq x y z
N MET A 1 -47.74 -52.98 32.01
CA MET A 1 -47.54 -52.30 33.32
C MET A 1 -46.25 -51.50 33.21
N GLY A 2 -46.12 -50.22 33.50
CA GLY A 2 -47.07 -49.21 33.96
C GLY A 2 -46.29 -47.91 34.22
N ARG A 3 -46.45 -46.97 33.29
CA ARG A 3 -46.49 -45.50 33.41
C ARG A 3 -45.29 -44.66 33.94
N PRO A 4 -45.00 -43.52 33.28
CA PRO A 4 -44.09 -42.44 33.70
C PRO A 4 -44.82 -41.25 34.38
N ALA A 5 -44.08 -40.36 35.04
CA ALA A 5 -44.51 -39.05 35.60
C ALA A 5 -43.26 -38.35 36.20
N GLN A 6 -43.05 -37.03 36.22
CA GLN A 6 -43.96 -35.89 36.06
C GLN A 6 -43.17 -34.58 35.90
N ASN A 7 -43.74 -33.67 35.10
CA ASN A 7 -43.45 -32.23 35.05
C ASN A 7 -43.64 -31.55 36.42
N ARG A 8 -42.84 -30.51 36.70
CA ARG A 8 -43.26 -29.39 37.55
C ARG A 8 -42.88 -28.04 36.95
N SER A 9 -43.93 -27.39 36.45
CA SER A 9 -44.08 -25.95 36.29
C SER A 9 -44.14 -25.28 37.66
N LEU A 10 -43.50 -24.11 37.81
CA LEU A 10 -43.90 -23.12 38.81
C LEU A 10 -43.96 -21.72 38.17
N LYS A 11 -45.11 -21.11 38.42
CA LYS A 11 -45.57 -19.78 38.01
C LYS A 11 -44.90 -18.66 38.82
N SER A 12 -44.80 -17.53 38.13
CA SER A 12 -44.88 -16.12 38.54
C SER A 12 -45.25 -15.79 40.00
N VAL A 13 -44.49 -14.85 40.58
CA VAL A 13 -45.00 -13.73 41.39
C VAL A 13 -44.09 -12.52 41.11
N GLY A 14 -44.68 -11.39 40.72
CA GLY A 14 -43.96 -10.13 40.54
C GLY A 14 -43.95 -9.30 41.82
N GLU A 15 -43.08 -8.29 41.88
CA GLU A 15 -43.35 -7.10 42.68
C GLU A 15 -42.45 -5.93 42.26
N THR A 16 -43.08 -4.77 42.33
CA THR A 16 -42.68 -3.42 41.93
C THR A 16 -41.60 -2.82 42.84
N GLY A 17 -40.74 -1.96 42.28
CA GLY A 17 -39.81 -1.17 43.09
C GLY A 17 -39.19 -0.01 42.33
N SER A 18 -39.92 1.09 42.24
CA SER A 18 -39.46 2.41 41.82
C SER A 18 -38.39 2.96 42.78
N ASN A 19 -37.29 3.52 42.24
CA ASN A 19 -36.38 4.34 43.04
C ASN A 19 -36.09 5.66 42.32
N THR A 20 -36.86 6.67 42.70
CA THR A 20 -36.59 8.09 42.49
C THR A 20 -35.66 8.59 43.61
N LEU A 21 -34.51 9.20 43.27
CA LEU A 21 -33.72 9.95 44.23
C LEU A 21 -33.60 11.42 43.80
N LYS A 22 -33.93 12.26 44.77
CA LYS A 22 -34.26 13.68 44.67
C LYS A 22 -33.01 14.58 44.61
N ARG A 23 -33.19 15.69 43.89
CA ARG A 23 -32.47 16.98 43.93
C ARG A 23 -32.27 17.46 45.40
N ASN A 24 -31.28 18.26 45.80
CA ASN A 24 -30.91 19.66 45.44
C ASN A 24 -29.99 20.18 46.61
N PRO A 25 -29.53 21.46 46.74
CA PRO A 25 -28.84 22.39 45.81
C PRO A 25 -27.70 23.24 46.46
N LYS A 26 -27.16 24.21 45.67
CA LYS A 26 -26.48 25.50 46.02
C LYS A 26 -25.00 25.50 46.44
N SER A 27 -24.16 26.20 45.66
CA SER A 27 -23.68 27.57 45.97
C SER A 27 -22.59 28.07 44.98
N TYR A 28 -22.79 29.29 44.46
CA TYR A 28 -21.74 30.24 44.06
C TYR A 28 -21.38 31.09 45.30
N PRO A 29 -20.29 31.89 45.38
CA PRO A 29 -19.57 32.60 44.30
C PRO A 29 -18.04 32.66 44.47
N VAL A 30 -17.33 33.39 43.58
CA VAL A 30 -16.49 34.56 43.91
C VAL A 30 -15.60 34.94 42.72
N ILE A 31 -15.70 36.23 42.39
CA ILE A 31 -14.90 36.99 41.43
C ILE A 31 -13.52 37.26 42.05
N ALA A 32 -12.44 37.04 41.28
CA ALA A 32 -11.16 37.68 41.54
C ALA A 32 -10.62 38.28 40.22
N LYS A 33 -10.65 39.61 40.18
CA LYS A 33 -9.76 40.44 39.35
C LYS A 33 -8.34 40.31 39.92
N ILE A 34 -7.30 40.50 39.10
CA ILE A 34 -6.09 41.29 39.41
C ILE A 34 -5.10 41.23 38.24
N ASP A 35 -4.90 42.42 37.67
CA ASP A 35 -3.65 43.10 37.30
C ASP A 35 -2.81 42.67 36.09
N THR A 36 -3.03 43.47 35.04
CA THR A 36 -2.04 44.06 34.14
C THR A 36 -0.89 44.75 34.90
N GLU A 37 0.37 44.35 34.66
CA GLU A 37 1.51 45.26 34.71
C GLU A 37 2.56 44.96 33.62
N MET A 38 3.07 46.07 33.07
CA MET A 38 4.07 46.20 32.02
C MET A 38 5.49 45.80 32.47
N LYS A 39 6.34 45.42 31.51
CA LYS A 39 7.64 46.09 31.19
C LYS A 39 8.39 45.40 30.02
N PRO A 40 8.76 46.12 28.94
CA PRO A 40 9.67 45.63 27.92
C PRO A 40 11.14 45.89 28.28
N SER A 41 12.00 44.89 28.06
CA SER A 41 13.45 45.02 28.26
C SER A 41 14.16 45.45 26.97
N LEU A 42 14.61 46.71 26.95
CA LEU A 42 15.52 47.28 25.95
C LEU A 42 16.95 46.80 26.21
N LYS A 43 17.52 45.94 25.34
CA LYS A 43 18.96 45.70 25.28
C LYS A 43 19.59 46.43 24.09
N ARG A 44 20.13 47.62 24.38
CA ARG A 44 21.14 48.34 23.58
C ARG A 44 22.45 47.52 23.58
N ARG A 45 23.02 47.21 22.41
CA ARG A 45 24.43 46.79 22.29
C ARG A 45 25.17 47.53 21.18
N LYS A 46 25.89 48.55 21.66
CA LYS A 46 27.12 49.23 21.20
C LYS A 46 27.63 48.98 19.77
N GLN A 47 27.62 50.05 18.98
CA GLN A 47 28.46 50.27 17.81
C GLN A 47 29.93 50.51 18.24
N GLN A 48 30.88 49.94 17.48
CA GLN A 48 32.31 50.24 17.56
C GLN A 48 32.70 51.09 16.33
N PRO A 49 33.48 52.17 16.48
CA PRO A 49 33.84 53.06 15.38
C PRO A 49 35.03 52.54 14.56
N ARG A 50 34.90 52.61 13.22
CA ARG A 50 35.94 52.36 12.22
C ARG A 50 37.05 53.41 12.30
N SER A 51 38.29 52.97 12.48
CA SER A 51 39.49 53.78 12.29
C SER A 51 39.77 53.99 10.79
N LYS A 52 40.04 55.23 10.42
CA LYS A 52 40.51 55.65 9.10
C LYS A 52 42.01 55.41 9.02
N ARG A 53 42.48 54.66 8.02
CA ARG A 53 43.90 54.67 7.61
C ARG A 53 43.98 55.05 6.14
N SER A 54 44.24 56.33 5.91
CA SER A 54 44.74 56.88 4.67
C SER A 54 46.19 56.45 4.47
N LEU A 55 46.48 55.73 3.39
CA LEU A 55 47.82 55.66 2.83
C LEU A 55 47.74 56.10 1.37
N GLY A 56 48.22 57.31 1.14
CA GLY A 56 48.51 57.81 -0.19
C GLY A 56 49.78 57.15 -0.73
N ILE A 57 49.72 56.75 -1.99
CA ILE A 57 50.92 56.53 -2.80
C ILE A 57 50.71 57.32 -4.09
N LYS A 58 51.43 58.44 -4.18
CA LYS A 58 51.72 59.15 -5.43
C LYS A 58 52.72 58.30 -6.23
N ARG A 59 52.43 58.01 -7.50
CA ARG A 59 53.47 57.79 -8.53
C ARG A 59 53.05 58.40 -9.86
N ASN A 60 53.99 59.16 -10.41
CA ASN A 60 53.93 59.91 -11.65
C ASN A 60 53.96 59.01 -12.91
N PRO A 61 53.58 59.56 -14.08
CA PRO A 61 53.33 58.81 -15.31
C PRO A 61 54.59 58.71 -16.18
N LYS A 62 54.81 57.58 -16.87
CA LYS A 62 55.63 57.49 -18.09
C LYS A 62 55.46 56.14 -18.81
N GLY A 63 55.17 56.22 -20.11
CA GLY A 63 55.29 55.15 -21.11
C GLY A 63 54.09 54.19 -21.15
N GLY A 64 53.50 53.83 -22.29
CA GLY A 64 53.76 54.14 -23.68
C GLY A 64 52.52 53.75 -24.49
N LYS A 65 52.36 54.41 -25.64
CA LYS A 65 51.31 54.11 -26.62
C LYS A 65 51.57 52.72 -27.22
N THR A 66 50.60 51.83 -27.13
CA THR A 66 50.38 50.79 -28.15
C THR A 66 48.89 50.72 -28.43
N ASN A 67 48.48 51.35 -29.52
CA ASN A 67 47.14 51.22 -30.09
C ASN A 67 47.01 49.80 -30.65
N SER A 68 46.37 48.90 -29.91
CA SER A 68 45.88 47.63 -30.43
C SER A 68 44.36 47.70 -30.52
N SER A 69 43.82 47.57 -31.74
CA SER A 69 42.37 47.54 -32.01
C SER A 69 41.66 46.43 -31.24
N ASP A 70 42.37 45.37 -30.88
CA ASP A 70 41.83 44.24 -30.10
C ASP A 70 41.49 44.61 -28.66
N HIS A 71 42.19 45.57 -28.06
CA HIS A 71 41.88 45.96 -26.69
C HIS A 71 40.57 46.78 -26.61
N ASN A 72 40.26 47.56 -27.65
CA ASN A 72 38.99 48.31 -27.73
C ASN A 72 37.81 47.40 -28.09
N ASN A 73 38.02 46.37 -28.92
CA ASN A 73 36.98 45.38 -29.21
C ASN A 73 36.70 44.48 -27.99
N ARG A 74 37.72 44.00 -27.26
CA ARG A 74 37.51 43.29 -25.98
C ARG A 74 36.86 44.17 -24.91
N ARG A 75 37.11 45.49 -24.90
CA ARG A 75 36.46 46.41 -23.94
C ARG A 75 35.01 46.69 -24.31
N LYS A 76 34.67 46.79 -25.60
CA LYS A 76 33.28 46.88 -26.09
C LYS A 76 32.52 45.56 -25.92
N GLU A 77 33.16 44.42 -26.13
CA GLU A 77 32.54 43.11 -25.86
C GLU A 77 32.37 42.85 -24.37
N ARG A 78 33.35 43.17 -23.50
CA ARG A 78 33.15 43.08 -22.05
C ARG A 78 32.07 44.04 -21.55
N ALA A 79 31.92 45.22 -22.17
CA ALA A 79 30.84 46.14 -21.85
C ALA A 79 29.47 45.61 -22.32
N LYS A 80 29.38 45.00 -23.51
CA LYS A 80 28.15 44.34 -23.99
C LYS A 80 27.80 43.08 -23.19
N LYS A 81 28.80 42.27 -22.81
CA LYS A 81 28.60 41.07 -21.99
C LYS A 81 28.17 41.40 -20.56
N LYS A 82 28.65 42.53 -19.99
CA LYS A 82 28.15 43.09 -18.71
C LYS A 82 26.79 43.79 -18.81
N ALA A 83 26.38 44.24 -19.99
CA ALA A 83 25.05 44.83 -20.19
C ALA A 83 23.94 43.78 -20.33
N ASN A 84 24.28 42.56 -20.78
CA ASN A 84 23.33 41.46 -20.98
C ASN A 84 23.29 40.43 -19.83
N THR A 85 24.10 40.61 -18.78
CA THR A 85 23.89 39.86 -17.53
C THR A 85 22.81 40.58 -16.73
N ILE A 86 21.54 40.21 -16.96
CA ILE A 86 20.44 40.64 -16.11
C ILE A 86 20.74 40.07 -14.73
N SER A 87 21.12 40.94 -13.79
CA SER A 87 21.37 40.58 -12.39
C SER A 87 20.08 40.04 -11.80
N GLU A 88 19.98 38.72 -11.63
CA GLU A 88 18.83 38.09 -10.97
C GLU A 88 18.92 38.37 -9.46
N LEU A 89 18.15 39.37 -9.01
CA LEU A 89 18.01 39.69 -7.60
C LEU A 89 17.47 38.47 -6.84
N ARG A 90 18.20 38.00 -5.82
CA ARG A 90 17.71 36.94 -4.94
C ARG A 90 16.80 37.52 -3.86
N PRO A 91 15.55 37.03 -3.72
CA PRO A 91 14.73 37.38 -2.58
C PRO A 91 15.38 36.81 -1.31
N GLN A 92 15.52 37.65 -0.28
CA GLN A 92 15.55 37.10 1.08
C GLN A 92 14.10 36.82 1.45
N SER A 93 13.83 35.58 1.90
CA SER A 93 12.55 35.09 2.43
C SER A 93 11.56 36.22 2.76
N PRO A 94 10.38 36.30 2.09
CA PRO A 94 9.59 37.52 2.00
C PRO A 94 9.11 37.98 3.39
N LYS A 95 9.89 38.84 4.03
CA LYS A 95 9.43 39.65 5.14
C LYS A 95 8.64 40.81 4.56
N ASN A 96 7.50 41.08 5.18
CA ASN A 96 6.43 42.02 4.83
C ASN A 96 6.82 43.14 3.84
N PRO A 97 6.04 43.37 2.76
CA PRO A 97 6.28 44.47 1.84
C PRO A 97 6.24 45.82 2.57
N VAL A 98 7.02 46.78 2.08
CA VAL A 98 6.96 48.19 2.50
C VAL A 98 6.19 48.95 1.43
N TYR A 99 5.23 49.78 1.84
CA TYR A 99 4.49 50.62 0.92
C TYR A 99 5.32 51.85 0.50
N ASP A 100 5.62 51.97 -0.80
CA ASP A 100 6.29 53.15 -1.38
C ASP A 100 5.25 54.22 -1.66
N VAL A 101 5.07 55.12 -0.69
CA VAL A 101 4.08 56.22 -0.73
C VAL A 101 4.27 57.11 -1.96
N LEU A 102 5.51 57.30 -2.42
CA LEU A 102 5.80 58.19 -3.56
C LEU A 102 5.35 57.60 -4.90
N LYS A 103 5.26 56.27 -4.99
CA LYS A 103 4.88 55.55 -6.21
C LYS A 103 3.57 54.78 -6.08
N GLY A 104 2.91 54.86 -4.93
CA GLY A 104 1.61 54.26 -4.67
C GLY A 104 1.57 52.72 -4.75
N ARG A 105 2.68 52.03 -4.46
CA ARG A 105 2.82 50.58 -4.71
C ARG A 105 3.67 49.88 -3.63
N ASN A 106 3.62 48.56 -3.61
CA ASN A 106 4.39 47.76 -2.64
C ASN A 106 5.80 47.46 -3.16
N VAL A 107 6.80 47.55 -2.29
CA VAL A 107 8.18 47.20 -2.60
C VAL A 107 8.73 46.15 -1.63
N TYR A 108 9.54 45.24 -2.16
CA TYR A 108 10.06 44.06 -1.49
C TYR A 108 11.57 44.18 -1.30
N LEU A 109 12.05 43.82 -0.11
CA LEU A 109 13.48 43.85 0.20
C LEU A 109 14.19 42.70 -0.54
N THR A 110 15.07 43.03 -1.47
CA THR A 110 15.90 42.09 -2.24
C THR A 110 17.37 42.37 -2.00
N THR A 111 18.21 41.36 -2.20
CA THR A 111 19.67 41.53 -2.10
C THR A 111 20.25 41.40 -3.50
N ASP A 112 21.02 42.40 -3.94
CA ASP A 112 21.73 42.33 -5.20
C ASP A 112 22.95 41.39 -5.13
N ASP A 113 23.53 41.05 -6.28
CA ASP A 113 24.69 40.14 -6.38
C ASP A 113 25.91 40.63 -5.59
N ASN A 114 25.93 41.90 -5.19
CA ASN A 114 26.99 42.49 -4.37
C ASN A 114 26.65 42.48 -2.87
N GLY A 115 25.58 41.80 -2.47
CA GLY A 115 25.13 41.73 -1.07
C GLY A 115 24.41 43.00 -0.58
N LYS A 116 24.12 43.97 -1.46
CA LYS A 116 23.46 45.21 -1.06
C LYS A 116 21.94 45.04 -1.12
N GLN A 117 21.29 45.34 0.01
CA GLN A 117 19.84 45.30 0.13
C GLN A 117 19.19 46.50 -0.56
N ARG A 118 18.11 46.26 -1.32
CA ARG A 118 17.31 47.29 -1.99
C ARG A 118 15.84 46.89 -2.00
N PHE A 119 14.96 47.89 -1.93
CA PHE A 119 13.53 47.69 -2.13
C PHE A 119 13.19 47.77 -3.61
N VAL A 120 12.57 46.73 -4.16
CA VAL A 120 12.17 46.65 -5.57
C VAL A 120 10.70 46.27 -5.69
N PRO A 121 9.97 46.83 -6.68
CA PRO A 121 8.57 46.48 -6.92
C PRO A 121 8.43 45.07 -7.52
N LYS A 122 7.20 44.59 -7.57
CA LYS A 122 6.82 43.45 -8.41
C LYS A 122 7.09 43.71 -9.88
N GLU A 123 7.24 42.66 -10.67
CA GLU A 123 7.42 42.78 -12.12
C GLU A 123 6.22 43.45 -12.78
N SER A 124 5.00 43.10 -12.38
CA SER A 124 3.77 43.74 -12.87
C SER A 124 3.70 45.24 -12.52
N GLU A 125 4.23 45.63 -11.36
CA GLU A 125 4.20 47.01 -10.85
C GLU A 125 5.45 47.83 -11.21
N ALA A 126 6.46 47.21 -11.81
CA ALA A 126 7.72 47.87 -12.16
C ALA A 126 7.56 48.80 -13.35
N THR A 127 8.12 50.01 -13.25
CA THR A 127 8.17 50.95 -14.38
C THR A 127 9.08 50.40 -15.47
N ALA A 128 8.91 50.85 -16.72
CA ALA A 128 9.77 50.43 -17.83
C ALA A 128 11.28 50.65 -17.53
N LYS A 129 11.62 51.73 -16.82
CA LYS A 129 13.00 52.01 -16.37
C LYS A 129 13.53 51.01 -15.33
N GLU A 130 12.65 50.46 -14.50
CA GLU A 130 13.00 49.45 -13.49
C GLU A 130 13.11 48.06 -14.12
N LYS A 131 12.20 47.70 -15.02
CA LYS A 131 12.28 46.48 -15.85
C LYS A 131 13.57 46.41 -16.65
N ALA A 132 13.91 47.50 -17.35
CA ALA A 132 15.14 47.59 -18.14
C ALA A 132 16.43 47.47 -17.30
N LYS A 133 16.35 47.73 -15.99
CA LYS A 133 17.48 47.60 -15.06
C LYS A 133 17.47 46.30 -14.25
N GLY A 134 16.51 45.41 -14.48
CA GLY A 134 16.31 44.22 -13.65
C GLY A 134 15.97 44.55 -12.18
N LEU A 135 15.46 45.76 -11.90
CA LEU A 135 15.14 46.22 -10.54
C LEU A 135 13.69 45.88 -10.20
N PHE A 136 13.36 44.60 -10.25
CA PHE A 136 12.06 44.06 -9.88
C PHE A 136 12.22 42.65 -9.35
N ILE A 137 11.19 42.16 -8.66
CA ILE A 137 11.08 40.78 -8.24
C ILE A 137 10.00 40.09 -9.08
N LYS A 138 10.29 38.90 -9.62
CA LYS A 138 9.32 38.14 -10.42
C LYS A 138 8.07 37.87 -9.57
N ASP A 139 6.89 38.10 -10.13
CA ASP A 139 5.63 37.97 -9.38
C ASP A 139 5.45 36.59 -8.76
N SER A 140 5.96 35.54 -9.43
CA SER A 140 5.94 34.15 -8.99
C SER A 140 6.78 33.84 -7.74
N THR A 141 7.68 34.74 -7.35
CA THR A 141 8.55 34.57 -6.16
C THR A 141 7.92 35.15 -4.89
N ILE A 142 6.74 35.76 -5.00
CA ILE A 142 6.05 36.40 -3.89
C ILE A 142 4.87 35.51 -3.48
N ILE A 143 5.14 34.57 -2.59
CA ILE A 143 4.11 33.73 -1.97
C ILE A 143 3.41 34.58 -0.90
N LYS A 144 2.10 34.80 -1.06
CA LYS A 144 1.29 35.44 -0.02
C LYS A 144 1.07 34.45 1.11
N LYS A 145 1.03 34.94 2.34
CA LYS A 145 0.79 34.10 3.52
C LYS A 145 -0.60 33.44 3.42
N GLY A 146 -0.68 32.14 3.67
CA GLY A 146 -1.92 31.36 3.61
C GLY A 146 -2.92 31.75 4.70
N LYS A 147 -4.15 31.23 4.59
CA LYS A 147 -5.21 31.42 5.58
C LYS A 147 -5.14 30.35 6.68
N ASN A 148 -5.64 30.68 7.87
CA ASN A 148 -5.80 29.71 8.96
C ASN A 148 -7.14 28.99 8.84
N ALA A 149 -7.15 27.66 8.97
CA ALA A 149 -8.38 26.87 9.00
C ALA A 149 -9.36 27.38 10.09
N LEU A 150 -10.64 27.44 9.75
CA LEU A 150 -11.73 27.90 10.62
C LEU A 150 -11.92 26.98 11.83
N SER A 151 -11.69 25.68 11.64
CA SER A 151 -11.67 24.68 12.70
C SER A 151 -10.66 23.60 12.36
N LYS A 152 -9.87 23.18 13.36
CA LYS A 152 -8.90 22.09 13.26
C LYS A 152 -9.56 20.72 13.08
N ASP A 153 -10.82 20.62 13.50
CA ASP A 153 -11.62 19.40 13.48
C ASP A 153 -12.57 19.30 12.29
N ALA A 154 -12.64 20.33 11.46
CA ALA A 154 -13.53 20.31 10.31
C ALA A 154 -13.08 19.24 9.31
N GLN A 155 -14.03 18.41 8.86
CA GLN A 155 -13.76 17.44 7.82
C GLN A 155 -13.43 18.18 6.51
N PRO A 156 -12.32 17.80 5.84
CA PRO A 156 -12.01 18.36 4.53
C PRO A 156 -13.07 17.91 3.51
N LYS A 157 -13.33 18.75 2.51
CA LYS A 157 -14.12 18.38 1.34
C LYS A 157 -13.18 18.11 0.17
N LEU A 158 -13.54 17.20 -0.72
CA LEU A 158 -12.85 17.10 -2.00
C LEU A 158 -13.30 18.24 -2.91
N ASP A 159 -12.35 18.90 -3.57
CA ASP A 159 -12.66 19.80 -4.69
C ASP A 159 -12.88 19.00 -5.98
N SER A 160 -13.22 19.70 -7.08
CA SER A 160 -13.43 19.12 -8.41
C SER A 160 -12.19 18.43 -8.99
N THR A 161 -11.00 18.65 -8.40
CA THR A 161 -9.75 18.01 -8.79
C THR A 161 -9.38 16.84 -7.88
N GLY A 162 -10.24 16.50 -6.91
CA GLY A 162 -10.01 15.42 -5.95
C GLY A 162 -9.07 15.79 -4.79
N ARG A 163 -8.74 17.07 -4.58
CA ARG A 163 -7.85 17.54 -3.51
C ARG A 163 -8.63 17.80 -2.23
N ASN A 164 -8.00 17.57 -1.09
CA ASN A 164 -8.58 17.91 0.21
C ASN A 164 -8.55 19.41 0.45
N THR A 165 -9.73 20.00 0.64
CA THR A 165 -9.92 21.42 0.94
C THR A 165 -10.47 21.61 2.35
N TYR A 166 -10.01 22.66 3.02
CA TYR A 166 -10.31 22.95 4.41
C TYR A 166 -11.09 24.26 4.53
N PRO A 167 -12.11 24.33 5.41
CA PRO A 167 -12.88 25.53 5.58
C PRO A 167 -12.03 26.63 6.23
N VAL A 168 -12.10 27.82 5.66
CA VAL A 168 -11.46 29.05 6.13
C VAL A 168 -12.49 30.17 6.09
N LYS A 169 -12.31 31.18 6.95
CA LYS A 169 -13.15 32.38 6.91
C LYS A 169 -12.77 33.24 5.70
N GLY A 170 -13.73 33.47 4.82
CA GLY A 170 -13.64 34.45 3.72
C GLY A 170 -13.67 35.88 4.25
N GLU A 171 -13.39 36.85 3.36
CA GLU A 171 -13.45 38.28 3.72
C GLU A 171 -14.88 38.74 4.03
N ASP A 172 -15.88 38.13 3.39
CA ASP A 172 -17.31 38.40 3.60
C ASP A 172 -17.92 37.56 4.74
N ASP A 173 -17.10 37.04 5.65
CA ASP A 173 -17.50 36.08 6.70
C ASP A 173 -18.11 34.75 6.20
N THR A 174 -18.08 34.51 4.88
CA THR A 174 -18.49 33.24 4.26
C THR A 174 -17.46 32.14 4.47
N ILE A 175 -17.89 30.88 4.46
CA ILE A 175 -16.97 29.73 4.55
C ILE A 175 -16.43 29.43 3.14
N GLN A 176 -15.13 29.62 2.94
CA GLN A 176 -14.42 29.21 1.73
C GLN A 176 -13.67 27.91 1.99
N TYR A 177 -13.57 27.03 1.01
CA TYR A 177 -12.81 25.78 1.11
C TYR A 177 -11.52 25.92 0.29
N LEU A 178 -10.37 25.86 0.94
CA LEU A 178 -9.06 26.06 0.29
C LEU A 178 -8.16 24.83 0.45
N PRO A 179 -7.33 24.50 -0.55
CA PRO A 179 -6.38 23.39 -0.45
C PRO A 179 -5.32 23.67 0.62
N LYS A 180 -4.67 22.61 1.12
CA LYS A 180 -3.47 22.74 1.96
C LYS A 180 -2.28 23.26 1.13
N GLU A 181 -1.31 23.88 1.78
CA GLU A 181 -0.14 24.49 1.12
C GLU A 181 0.58 23.56 0.13
N ASN A 182 0.76 22.28 0.46
CA ASN A 182 1.40 21.33 -0.44
C ASN A 182 0.55 20.91 -1.64
N ASP A 183 -0.78 21.03 -1.57
CA ASP A 183 -1.71 20.71 -2.67
C ASP A 183 -2.10 21.95 -3.50
N ALA A 184 -1.72 23.14 -3.04
CA ALA A 184 -2.01 24.39 -3.72
C ALA A 184 -1.11 24.59 -4.95
N THR A 185 -1.72 24.95 -6.06
CA THR A 185 -1.06 25.42 -7.28
C THR A 185 -0.23 26.67 -7.01
N GLN A 186 0.72 26.96 -7.91
CA GLN A 186 1.55 28.15 -7.76
C GLN A 186 0.73 29.45 -7.80
N GLU A 187 -0.36 29.47 -8.57
CA GLU A 187 -1.29 30.61 -8.63
C GLU A 187 -2.05 30.78 -7.31
N GLU A 188 -2.59 29.69 -6.74
CA GLU A 188 -3.24 29.70 -5.42
C GLU A 188 -2.26 30.18 -4.34
N LYS A 189 -0.99 29.76 -4.38
CA LYS A 189 0.08 30.22 -3.46
C LYS A 189 0.39 31.72 -3.62
N ASN A 190 0.47 32.20 -4.85
CA ASN A 190 0.71 33.63 -5.12
C ASN A 190 -0.46 34.51 -4.66
N LEU A 191 -1.69 33.97 -4.68
CA LEU A 191 -2.88 34.66 -4.21
C LEU A 191 -3.11 34.49 -2.69
N GLY A 192 -2.46 33.54 -2.02
CA GLY A 192 -2.71 33.20 -0.62
C GLY A 192 -3.98 32.37 -0.43
N HIS A 193 -4.47 31.74 -1.50
CA HIS A 193 -5.66 30.88 -1.53
C HIS A 193 -5.31 29.44 -1.13
N TYR A 194 -4.67 29.29 0.03
CA TYR A 194 -4.34 27.98 0.60
C TYR A 194 -4.37 28.05 2.13
N VAL A 195 -4.38 26.90 2.77
CA VAL A 195 -4.35 26.76 4.23
C VAL A 195 -2.93 26.43 4.71
N GLU A 196 -2.42 27.21 5.67
CA GLU A 196 -1.10 26.96 6.27
C GLU A 196 -1.09 25.62 7.03
N GLU A 197 -0.08 24.77 6.80
CA GLU A 197 0.00 23.45 7.45
C GLU A 197 0.11 23.54 8.98
N SER A 198 0.76 24.59 9.49
CA SER A 198 0.84 24.87 10.92
C SER A 198 -0.52 25.15 11.56
N SER A 199 -1.52 25.59 10.77
CA SER A 199 -2.88 25.80 11.26
C SER A 199 -3.69 24.49 11.35
N LEU A 200 -3.25 23.45 10.63
CA LEU A 200 -3.86 22.11 10.60
C LEU A 200 -3.24 21.17 11.65
N ASN A 201 -1.96 21.37 11.96
CA ASN A 201 -1.22 20.52 12.90
C ASN A 201 -1.10 21.20 14.27
N SER A 202 -2.11 21.03 15.14
CA SER A 202 -1.78 21.07 16.58
C SER A 202 -0.90 19.86 16.89
N SER A 203 0.08 20.01 17.77
CA SER A 203 0.85 18.91 18.35
C SER A 203 -0.11 17.97 19.08
N VAL A 204 -0.69 17.02 18.35
CA VAL A 204 -1.61 16.05 18.93
C VAL A 204 -0.76 15.16 19.83
N LYS A 205 -1.08 15.13 21.13
CA LYS A 205 -0.36 14.29 22.07
C LYS A 205 -0.65 12.83 21.69
N ALA A 206 0.32 12.20 21.04
CA ALA A 206 0.27 10.78 20.76
C ALA A 206 0.09 10.02 22.07
N LYS A 207 -0.78 9.02 22.07
CA LYS A 207 -1.01 8.19 23.26
C LYS A 207 0.11 7.15 23.38
N GLN A 208 0.39 6.72 24.59
CA GLN A 208 1.36 5.67 24.88
C GLN A 208 0.64 4.33 24.97
N ALA A 209 1.15 3.32 24.28
CA ALA A 209 0.68 1.95 24.47
C ALA A 209 0.84 1.53 25.94
N SER A 210 -0.15 0.82 26.49
CA SER A 210 -0.11 0.26 27.84
C SER A 210 0.89 -0.88 27.93
N GLU A 211 1.73 -0.91 28.96
CA GLU A 211 2.72 -1.98 29.14
C GLU A 211 2.05 -3.37 29.18
N GLY A 212 2.60 -4.34 28.44
CA GLY A 212 2.20 -5.75 28.49
C GLY A 212 0.93 -6.17 27.74
N GLY A 213 0.21 -5.25 27.10
CA GLY A 213 -0.93 -5.59 26.25
C GLY A 213 -0.50 -6.15 24.90
N LEU A 214 -0.94 -7.35 24.51
CA LEU A 214 -0.69 -7.79 23.13
C LEU A 214 -1.44 -6.92 22.12
N PRO A 215 -0.83 -6.57 20.99
CA PRO A 215 -1.57 -5.97 19.91
C PRO A 215 -2.60 -6.97 19.38
N ILE A 216 -3.85 -6.51 19.22
CA ILE A 216 -4.93 -7.30 18.61
C ILE A 216 -5.12 -6.85 17.16
N ARG A 217 -5.73 -7.70 16.33
CA ARG A 217 -6.07 -7.34 14.95
C ARG A 217 -7.40 -6.58 14.92
N ASP A 218 -7.39 -5.40 14.33
CA ASP A 218 -8.58 -4.61 14.01
C ASP A 218 -9.34 -5.33 12.90
N LEU A 219 -10.42 -6.02 13.25
CA LEU A 219 -11.20 -6.86 12.32
C LEU A 219 -11.78 -6.07 11.14
N GLY A 220 -11.99 -4.76 11.29
CA GLY A 220 -12.53 -3.93 10.20
C GLY A 220 -11.48 -3.45 9.21
N LYS A 221 -10.21 -3.41 9.58
CA LYS A 221 -9.13 -2.80 8.78
C LYS A 221 -7.88 -3.67 8.64
N GLY A 222 -7.89 -4.89 9.16
CA GLY A 222 -6.81 -5.87 9.07
C GLY A 222 -5.50 -5.53 9.79
N ARG A 223 -5.38 -4.33 10.37
CA ARG A 223 -4.17 -3.78 11.01
C ARG A 223 -4.05 -4.14 12.50
N LYS A 224 -2.85 -3.98 13.06
CA LYS A 224 -2.61 -4.18 14.51
C LYS A 224 -3.01 -2.93 15.31
N VAL A 225 -3.73 -3.14 16.40
CA VAL A 225 -4.10 -2.09 17.36
C VAL A 225 -3.61 -2.43 18.75
N TYR A 226 -3.18 -1.40 19.47
CA TYR A 226 -2.38 -1.44 20.67
C TYR A 226 -3.24 -1.00 21.85
N ALA A 227 -3.29 -1.83 22.90
CA ALA A 227 -4.00 -1.47 24.12
C ALA A 227 -3.42 -0.18 24.70
N THR A 228 -4.29 0.77 25.01
CA THR A 228 -3.97 2.13 25.45
C THR A 228 -5.00 2.53 26.52
N ARG A 229 -4.61 3.32 27.52
CA ARG A 229 -5.57 3.87 28.50
C ARG A 229 -6.17 5.18 27.98
N SER A 230 -7.49 5.31 28.04
CA SER A 230 -8.20 6.57 27.83
C SER A 230 -7.99 7.53 29.01
N GLU A 231 -8.41 8.78 28.85
CA GLU A 231 -8.38 9.77 29.94
C GLU A 231 -9.31 9.37 31.10
N ASP A 232 -10.39 8.65 30.80
CA ASP A 232 -11.34 8.11 31.77
C ASP A 232 -10.87 6.81 32.44
N GLY A 233 -9.69 6.29 32.04
CA GLY A 233 -9.09 5.07 32.57
C GLY A 233 -9.49 3.77 31.86
N ASP A 234 -10.37 3.85 30.86
CA ASP A 234 -10.81 2.71 30.05
C ASP A 234 -9.70 2.20 29.13
N GLN A 235 -9.69 0.90 28.87
CA GLN A 235 -8.80 0.30 27.89
C GLN A 235 -9.39 0.46 26.49
N ILE A 236 -8.72 1.26 25.66
CA ILE A 236 -9.03 1.45 24.23
C ILE A 236 -7.91 0.86 23.38
N PHE A 237 -8.22 0.48 22.14
CA PHE A 237 -7.23 -0.07 21.21
C PHE A 237 -7.00 0.90 20.06
N LEU A 238 -5.75 1.33 19.90
CA LEU A 238 -5.38 2.37 18.93
C LEU A 238 -4.33 1.84 17.95
N PRO A 239 -4.40 2.19 16.65
CA PRO A 239 -3.40 1.79 15.68
C PRO A 239 -2.04 2.45 15.96
N ARG A 240 -0.96 1.90 15.38
CA ARG A 240 0.32 2.61 15.32
C ARG A 240 0.17 3.87 14.48
N GLU A 241 1.03 4.85 14.72
CA GLU A 241 1.06 6.11 13.97
C GLU A 241 1.13 5.86 12.45
N GLN A 242 1.97 4.94 11.99
CA GLN A 242 2.08 4.63 10.56
C GLN A 242 0.80 3.97 9.98
N ASP A 243 0.06 3.22 10.80
CA ASP A 243 -1.14 2.47 10.40
C ASP A 243 -2.44 3.27 10.62
N ALA A 244 -2.33 4.45 11.25
CA ALA A 244 -3.45 5.33 11.54
C ALA A 244 -3.89 6.08 10.29
N THR A 245 -5.20 6.15 10.08
CA THR A 245 -5.83 6.96 9.03
C THR A 245 -5.56 8.45 9.27
N SER A 246 -5.70 9.26 8.22
CA SER A 246 -5.58 10.73 8.33
C SER A 246 -6.54 11.33 9.37
N TYR A 247 -7.72 10.74 9.56
CA TYR A 247 -8.65 11.14 10.62
C TYR A 247 -8.10 10.80 12.02
N GLU A 248 -7.64 9.57 12.23
CA GLU A 248 -7.10 9.10 13.51
C GLU A 248 -5.83 9.88 13.92
N LYS A 249 -4.94 10.19 12.97
CA LYS A 249 -3.76 11.04 13.18
C LYS A 249 -4.16 12.44 13.66
N ARG A 250 -5.14 13.07 13.01
CA ARG A 250 -5.66 14.39 13.41
C ARG A 250 -6.31 14.39 14.79
N LYS A 251 -6.98 13.31 15.16
CA LYS A 251 -7.65 13.16 16.47
C LYS A 251 -6.74 12.63 17.58
N GLY A 252 -5.53 12.16 17.26
CA GLY A 252 -4.62 11.58 18.26
C GLY A 252 -5.03 10.19 18.69
N PHE A 253 -5.82 9.52 17.86
CA PHE A 253 -6.26 8.14 18.06
C PHE A 253 -5.23 7.17 17.48
N PHE A 254 -3.98 7.32 17.93
CA PHE A 254 -2.87 6.46 17.57
C PHE A 254 -1.86 6.38 18.71
N VAL A 255 -1.06 5.31 18.71
CA VAL A 255 0.13 5.17 19.55
C VAL A 255 1.39 5.45 18.75
N THR A 256 2.40 6.06 19.39
CA THR A 256 3.70 6.27 18.73
C THR A 256 4.33 4.95 18.31
N ASN A 257 5.09 4.95 17.21
CA ASN A 257 5.80 3.75 16.76
C ASN A 257 6.76 3.20 17.85
N GLU A 258 7.38 4.09 18.63
CA GLU A 258 8.24 3.73 19.75
C GLU A 258 7.47 3.01 20.87
N SER A 259 6.32 3.54 21.30
CA SER A 259 5.51 2.90 22.35
C SER A 259 4.90 1.58 21.87
N ALA A 260 4.50 1.51 20.59
CA ALA A 260 4.03 0.29 19.97
C ALA A 260 5.12 -0.80 19.91
N ALA A 261 6.36 -0.40 19.59
CA ALA A 261 7.52 -1.30 19.60
C ALA A 261 7.84 -1.78 21.02
N ALA A 262 7.84 -0.87 22.00
CA ALA A 262 8.08 -1.20 23.41
C ALA A 262 7.07 -2.19 23.97
N GLN A 263 5.79 -2.12 23.56
CA GLN A 263 4.75 -3.06 24.00
C GLN A 263 4.98 -4.49 23.47
N THR A 264 5.66 -4.63 22.32
CA THR A 264 5.98 -5.95 21.71
C THR A 264 7.33 -6.51 22.12
N GLN A 265 8.17 -5.73 22.81
CA GLN A 265 9.46 -6.21 23.29
C GLN A 265 9.20 -7.07 24.54
N GLY A 266 9.36 -8.39 24.37
CA GLY A 266 9.54 -9.28 25.52
C GLY A 266 10.66 -8.78 26.44
N LYS A 267 10.73 -9.32 27.65
CA LYS A 267 11.74 -8.89 28.62
C LYS A 267 13.14 -9.19 28.11
N ARG A 268 14.10 -8.32 28.39
CA ARG A 268 15.51 -8.60 28.08
C ARG A 268 16.11 -9.52 29.13
N MET A 269 16.89 -10.50 28.67
CA MET A 269 17.67 -11.37 29.53
C MET A 269 18.76 -10.57 30.27
N ILE A 270 19.00 -10.90 31.54
CA ILE A 270 20.16 -10.40 32.30
C ILE A 270 21.29 -11.44 32.29
N ASN A 271 22.54 -11.03 32.58
CA ASN A 271 23.70 -11.92 32.58
C ASN A 271 23.67 -12.90 33.78
N ASP A 272 22.79 -13.89 33.76
CA ASP A 272 22.74 -14.97 34.75
C ASP A 272 22.44 -16.31 34.06
N LYS A 273 22.66 -17.43 34.75
CA LYS A 273 22.52 -18.78 34.17
C LYS A 273 21.04 -19.10 33.92
N PRO A 274 20.65 -19.48 32.69
CA PRO A 274 19.33 -20.05 32.42
C PRO A 274 19.08 -21.30 33.25
N ILE A 275 17.83 -21.52 33.66
CA ILE A 275 17.41 -22.71 34.41
C ILE A 275 16.45 -23.56 33.57
N ARG A 276 16.44 -24.88 33.77
CA ARG A 276 15.48 -25.76 33.12
C ARG A 276 14.16 -25.75 33.89
N ASP A 277 13.08 -25.33 33.24
CA ASP A 277 11.71 -25.43 33.75
C ASP A 277 11.28 -26.89 33.67
N LEU A 278 11.41 -27.63 34.78
CA LEU A 278 11.11 -29.07 34.85
C LEU A 278 9.64 -29.39 34.55
N GLY A 279 8.72 -28.47 34.82
CA GLY A 279 7.29 -28.69 34.58
C GLY A 279 6.91 -28.69 33.10
N LYS A 280 7.68 -27.96 32.27
CA LYS A 280 7.40 -27.79 30.84
C LYS A 280 8.55 -28.22 29.93
N ASN A 281 9.59 -28.80 30.50
CA ASN A 281 10.79 -29.31 29.84
C ASN A 281 11.43 -28.33 28.83
N ARG A 282 11.63 -27.09 29.25
CA ARG A 282 12.16 -26.00 28.41
C ARG A 282 13.10 -25.09 29.19
N MET A 283 13.81 -24.19 28.53
CA MET A 283 14.73 -23.26 29.20
C MET A 283 14.02 -21.98 29.62
N ALA A 284 14.26 -21.55 30.86
CA ALA A 284 13.79 -20.27 31.38
C ALA A 284 14.99 -19.36 31.64
N TYR A 285 14.88 -18.13 31.14
CA TYR A 285 15.95 -17.15 31.09
C TYR A 285 15.70 -16.06 32.15
N PRO A 286 16.75 -15.63 32.87
CA PRO A 286 16.62 -14.66 33.95
C PRO A 286 16.33 -13.26 33.40
N THR A 287 15.41 -12.56 34.05
CA THR A 287 15.04 -11.16 33.74
C THR A 287 14.94 -10.36 35.03
N ALA A 288 15.21 -9.05 34.98
CA ALA A 288 15.01 -8.17 36.12
C ALA A 288 13.55 -7.69 36.19
N SER A 289 12.90 -7.84 37.34
CA SER A 289 11.61 -7.22 37.63
C SER A 289 11.77 -5.74 37.95
N THR A 290 10.66 -4.99 37.97
CA THR A 290 10.64 -3.58 38.40
C THR A 290 11.14 -3.37 39.82
N ASN A 291 11.09 -4.42 40.65
CA ASN A 291 11.53 -4.40 42.05
C ASN A 291 12.99 -4.87 42.20
N GLY A 292 13.68 -5.17 41.09
CA GLY A 292 15.05 -5.70 41.10
C GLY A 292 15.16 -7.21 41.38
N GLU A 293 14.03 -7.91 41.52
CA GLU A 293 14.02 -9.37 41.70
C GLU A 293 14.30 -10.09 40.36
N ILE A 294 15.03 -11.19 40.41
CA ILE A 294 15.29 -12.03 39.24
C ILE A 294 14.10 -12.96 39.03
N VAL A 295 13.45 -12.82 37.87
CA VAL A 295 12.32 -13.67 37.46
C VAL A 295 12.69 -14.38 36.16
N PHE A 296 12.41 -15.68 36.09
CA PHE A 296 12.73 -16.51 34.94
C PHE A 296 11.54 -16.64 33.99
N TYR A 297 11.75 -16.36 32.71
CA TYR A 297 10.74 -16.50 31.68
C TYR A 297 11.24 -17.33 30.50
N PRO A 298 10.37 -18.11 29.82
CA PRO A 298 10.76 -18.85 28.62
C PRO A 298 11.18 -17.89 27.49
N ARG A 299 11.97 -18.39 26.53
CA ARG A 299 12.18 -17.67 25.27
C ARG A 299 10.87 -17.57 24.49
N GLN A 300 10.73 -16.56 23.64
CA GLN A 300 9.50 -16.25 22.92
C GLN A 300 8.96 -17.44 22.13
N SER A 301 9.85 -18.16 21.44
CA SER A 301 9.54 -19.37 20.68
C SER A 301 9.06 -20.56 21.52
N GLU A 302 9.33 -20.57 22.83
CA GLU A 302 8.92 -21.63 23.76
C GLU A 302 7.81 -21.20 24.73
N ALA A 303 7.39 -19.94 24.67
CA ALA A 303 6.37 -19.39 25.55
C ALA A 303 4.98 -19.90 25.14
N THR A 304 4.16 -20.28 26.13
CA THR A 304 2.77 -20.64 25.88
C THR A 304 1.98 -19.40 25.45
N PRO A 305 0.84 -19.55 24.76
CA PRO A 305 0.00 -18.41 24.38
C PRO A 305 -0.39 -17.51 25.56
N ASN A 306 -0.62 -18.09 26.74
CA ASN A 306 -0.92 -17.32 27.96
C ASN A 306 0.28 -16.54 28.49
N GLU A 307 1.50 -17.05 28.36
CA GLU A 307 2.73 -16.36 28.76
C GLU A 307 3.05 -15.23 27.77
N ILE A 308 2.90 -15.48 26.47
CA ILE A 308 2.99 -14.45 25.42
C ILE A 308 1.96 -13.34 25.70
N LYS A 309 0.72 -13.72 26.03
CA LYS A 309 -0.37 -12.78 26.36
C LYS A 309 -0.09 -11.92 27.60
N ARG A 310 0.71 -12.41 28.54
CA ARG A 310 1.08 -11.70 29.77
C ARG A 310 2.43 -10.98 29.66
N GLY A 311 3.10 -11.00 28.50
CA GLY A 311 4.47 -10.49 28.35
C GLY A 311 5.49 -11.23 29.22
N GLN A 312 5.20 -12.48 29.57
CA GLN A 312 6.01 -13.35 30.43
C GLN A 312 6.97 -14.21 29.58
N PHE A 313 7.74 -13.56 28.71
CA PHE A 313 8.73 -14.20 27.85
C PHE A 313 9.94 -13.30 27.63
N VAL A 314 11.04 -13.91 27.21
CA VAL A 314 12.29 -13.26 26.79
C VAL A 314 12.37 -13.27 25.26
N THR A 315 12.78 -12.18 24.62
CA THR A 315 12.90 -12.17 23.15
C THR A 315 13.99 -13.12 22.69
N ASP A 316 13.76 -13.84 21.60
CA ASP A 316 14.72 -14.82 21.05
C ASP A 316 16.07 -14.15 20.71
N GLU A 317 16.04 -12.90 20.24
CA GLU A 317 17.22 -12.07 19.98
C GLU A 317 18.06 -11.84 21.23
N SER A 318 17.44 -11.51 22.37
CA SER A 318 18.18 -11.25 23.61
C SER A 318 18.88 -12.50 24.16
N VAL A 319 18.36 -13.69 23.85
CA VAL A 319 18.99 -14.97 24.17
C VAL A 319 20.18 -15.24 23.24
N LYS A 320 20.05 -14.95 21.93
CA LYS A 320 21.13 -15.08 20.95
C LYS A 320 22.31 -14.17 21.27
N ASP A 321 22.06 -12.88 21.54
CA ASP A 321 23.10 -11.89 21.81
C ASP A 321 24.03 -12.25 22.99
N GLN A 322 23.51 -12.97 24.00
CA GLN A 322 24.31 -13.42 25.15
C GLN A 322 24.95 -14.79 24.97
N THR A 323 24.32 -15.69 24.21
CA THR A 323 24.90 -16.99 23.89
C THR A 323 26.04 -16.86 22.87
N GLU A 324 25.87 -15.99 21.87
CA GLU A 324 26.90 -15.70 20.87
C GLU A 324 28.08 -14.90 21.44
N LYS A 325 27.85 -14.01 22.43
CA LYS A 325 28.94 -13.33 23.16
C LYS A 325 29.86 -14.25 23.95
N LYS A 326 29.41 -15.46 24.30
CA LYS A 326 30.27 -16.51 24.89
C LYS A 326 30.99 -17.33 23.82
N ALA A 327 30.41 -17.47 22.62
CA ALA A 327 31.02 -18.17 21.50
C ALA A 327 32.10 -17.35 20.77
N SER A 328 32.21 -16.04 21.03
CA SER A 328 33.18 -15.15 20.36
C SER A 328 34.61 -15.19 20.95
N GLN A 329 34.89 -16.04 21.94
CA GLN A 329 36.27 -16.43 22.29
C GLN A 329 36.73 -17.61 21.42
N LYS A 330 36.53 -17.51 20.10
CA LYS A 330 37.04 -18.49 19.15
C LYS A 330 38.54 -18.24 19.01
N GLU A 331 39.37 -18.97 19.75
CA GLU A 331 40.82 -18.90 19.58
C GLU A 331 41.17 -19.22 18.12
N GLU A 332 42.08 -18.44 17.53
CA GLU A 332 42.48 -18.62 16.13
C GLU A 332 43.51 -19.76 16.01
N ALA A 333 43.59 -20.39 14.83
CA ALA A 333 44.60 -21.40 14.55
C ALA A 333 46.01 -20.83 14.76
N LYS A 334 46.86 -21.54 15.51
CA LYS A 334 48.25 -21.15 15.75
C LYS A 334 49.16 -21.86 14.77
N TYR A 335 50.07 -21.12 14.17
CA TYR A 335 51.10 -21.70 13.31
C TYR A 335 52.26 -22.24 14.16
N ASN A 336 52.48 -23.55 14.10
CA ASN A 336 53.58 -24.23 14.78
C ASN A 336 54.83 -24.18 13.89
N LYS A 337 55.81 -23.35 14.25
CA LYS A 337 57.04 -23.15 13.46
C LYS A 337 57.92 -24.39 13.40
N ASP A 338 57.95 -25.20 14.46
CA ASP A 338 58.83 -26.37 14.54
C ASP A 338 58.33 -27.50 13.62
N LYS A 339 57.00 -27.59 13.46
CA LYS A 339 56.34 -28.59 12.61
C LYS A 339 55.87 -28.05 11.25
N ASN A 340 56.08 -26.76 10.98
CA ASN A 340 55.72 -26.06 9.74
C ASN A 340 54.26 -26.28 9.29
N ARG A 341 53.30 -26.15 10.21
CA ARG A 341 51.87 -26.38 9.95
C ARG A 341 50.96 -25.58 10.90
N PHE A 342 49.67 -25.54 10.62
CA PHE A 342 48.69 -24.92 11.52
C PHE A 342 48.12 -25.94 12.51
N GLU A 343 47.96 -25.52 13.75
CA GLU A 343 47.28 -26.27 14.80
C GLU A 343 46.03 -25.51 15.21
N TYR A 344 44.92 -26.24 15.36
CA TYR A 344 43.59 -25.71 15.60
C TYR A 344 43.18 -26.00 17.05
N PRO A 345 42.48 -25.07 17.72
CA PRO A 345 42.02 -25.28 19.08
C PRO A 345 40.98 -26.42 19.11
N TYR A 346 41.18 -27.33 20.04
CA TYR A 346 40.34 -28.47 20.34
C TYR A 346 40.11 -28.48 21.85
N GLU A 347 38.84 -28.41 22.25
CA GLU A 347 38.45 -28.47 23.66
C GLU A 347 38.25 -29.93 24.04
N ASP A 348 38.98 -30.40 25.06
CA ASP A 348 38.79 -31.75 25.57
C ASP A 348 37.53 -31.87 26.45
N GLN A 349 37.28 -33.07 26.99
CA GLN A 349 36.09 -33.33 27.81
C GLN A 349 36.10 -32.57 29.15
N GLU A 350 37.24 -32.01 29.55
CA GLU A 350 37.43 -31.25 30.79
C GLU A 350 37.33 -29.72 30.56
N GLY A 351 37.20 -29.30 29.30
CA GLY A 351 37.12 -27.90 28.90
C GLY A 351 38.49 -27.23 28.69
N GLU A 352 39.57 -28.01 28.61
CA GLU A 352 40.91 -27.49 28.35
C GLU A 352 41.16 -27.40 26.83
N ILE A 353 41.64 -26.24 26.37
CA ILE A 353 41.92 -26.01 24.95
C ILE A 353 43.33 -26.50 24.64
N THR A 354 43.42 -27.56 23.83
CA THR A 354 44.67 -28.06 23.23
C THR A 354 44.71 -27.75 21.73
N TYR A 355 45.91 -27.52 21.19
CA TYR A 355 46.08 -27.19 19.77
C TYR A 355 46.50 -28.45 19.00
N LEU A 356 45.65 -28.93 18.08
CA LEU A 356 45.86 -30.17 17.33
C LEU A 356 45.92 -29.90 15.81
N PRO A 357 46.76 -30.62 15.04
CA PRO A 357 46.79 -30.53 13.59
C PRO A 357 45.54 -31.16 12.95
N LYS A 358 45.29 -30.89 11.67
CA LYS A 358 44.28 -31.64 10.90
C LYS A 358 44.74 -33.06 10.61
N GLU A 359 43.79 -33.96 10.35
CA GLU A 359 44.08 -35.37 10.01
C GLU A 359 45.10 -35.53 8.87
N ASN A 360 45.02 -34.67 7.85
CA ASN A 360 45.94 -34.67 6.70
C ASN A 360 47.30 -33.98 6.96
N GLU A 361 47.45 -33.31 8.11
CA GLU A 361 48.66 -32.60 8.53
C GLU A 361 49.31 -33.23 9.78
N ALA A 362 48.67 -34.25 10.36
CA ALA A 362 49.12 -35.00 11.50
C ALA A 362 50.23 -36.00 11.07
N SER A 363 51.24 -36.16 11.92
CA SER A 363 52.24 -37.22 11.75
C SER A 363 51.63 -38.60 11.99
N GLU A 364 52.27 -39.66 11.49
CA GLU A 364 51.81 -41.04 11.71
C GLU A 364 51.64 -41.38 13.21
N ASP A 365 52.53 -40.87 14.06
CA ASP A 365 52.44 -41.01 15.51
C ASP A 365 51.24 -40.25 16.12
N GLU A 366 50.87 -39.09 15.57
CA GLU A 366 49.72 -38.29 16.01
C GLU A 366 48.41 -38.92 15.56
N ILE A 367 48.37 -39.49 14.34
CA ILE A 367 47.24 -40.26 13.82
C ILE A 367 47.02 -41.51 14.67
N ALA A 368 48.09 -42.26 14.97
CA ALA A 368 48.01 -43.46 15.82
C ALA A 368 47.53 -43.17 17.25
N LYS A 369 47.75 -41.94 17.74
CA LYS A 369 47.30 -41.48 19.07
C LYS A 369 45.95 -40.73 19.05
N GLY A 370 45.33 -40.55 17.89
CA GLY A 370 44.10 -39.77 17.74
C GLY A 370 44.27 -38.27 18.04
N GLN A 371 45.49 -37.74 17.94
CA GLN A 371 45.84 -36.34 18.25
C GLN A 371 45.70 -35.44 17.01
N TYR A 372 44.50 -35.41 16.44
CA TYR A 372 44.20 -34.61 15.26
C TYR A 372 42.73 -34.19 15.23
N VAL A 373 42.44 -33.12 14.50
CA VAL A 373 41.06 -32.68 14.24
C VAL A 373 40.59 -33.33 12.94
N ASN A 374 39.56 -34.17 13.03
CA ASN A 374 39.01 -34.87 11.86
C ASN A 374 38.27 -33.87 10.96
N ASN A 375 38.79 -33.69 9.75
CA ASN A 375 38.38 -32.62 8.85
C ASN A 375 37.23 -33.07 7.93
N LYS A 376 36.13 -33.56 8.52
CA LYS A 376 34.86 -33.76 7.80
C LYS A 376 33.96 -32.53 7.78
N SER A 377 34.51 -31.34 7.99
CA SER A 377 33.74 -30.09 7.96
C SER A 377 34.57 -28.95 7.36
N ALA A 378 34.36 -28.72 6.05
CA ALA A 378 34.60 -27.50 5.24
C ALA A 378 34.63 -27.90 3.74
N GLU A 379 33.53 -28.40 3.18
CA GLU A 379 32.62 -27.68 2.26
C GLU A 379 33.25 -27.33 0.89
N ASN A 380 33.02 -28.19 -0.11
CA ASN A 380 32.96 -27.75 -1.49
C ASN A 380 31.80 -26.73 -1.58
N PRO A 381 31.98 -25.53 -2.15
CA PRO A 381 30.90 -24.53 -2.22
C PRO A 381 29.68 -24.99 -3.02
N ALA A 382 29.77 -26.11 -3.75
CA ALA A 382 28.61 -26.77 -4.37
C ALA A 382 27.76 -27.60 -3.38
N ASP A 383 28.33 -28.03 -2.25
CA ASP A 383 27.66 -28.88 -1.25
C ASP A 383 26.75 -28.08 -0.30
N GLN A 384 26.82 -26.74 -0.33
CA GLN A 384 25.92 -25.87 0.43
C GLN A 384 24.50 -25.81 -0.15
N TRP A 385 24.27 -26.43 -1.31
CA TRP A 385 23.01 -26.43 -2.03
C TRP A 385 22.31 -27.78 -1.87
N THR A 386 21.12 -27.76 -1.26
CA THR A 386 20.27 -28.94 -1.17
C THR A 386 19.23 -28.90 -2.29
N PRO A 387 19.24 -29.84 -3.25
CA PRO A 387 18.24 -29.86 -4.31
C PRO A 387 16.86 -30.19 -3.75
N ILE A 388 15.84 -29.51 -4.24
CA ILE A 388 14.45 -29.81 -3.89
C ILE A 388 13.98 -30.94 -4.81
N ALA A 389 13.89 -32.16 -4.28
CA ALA A 389 13.61 -33.39 -5.04
C ALA A 389 12.34 -33.36 -5.93
N ASN A 390 11.40 -32.44 -5.68
CA ASN A 390 10.16 -32.27 -6.47
C ASN A 390 9.98 -30.85 -7.04
N GLY A 391 11.00 -29.99 -6.97
CA GLY A 391 10.89 -28.63 -7.47
C GLY A 391 10.92 -28.61 -9.00
N LYS A 392 10.00 -27.86 -9.63
CA LYS A 392 9.96 -27.74 -11.10
C LYS A 392 11.16 -26.92 -11.58
N PRO A 393 11.97 -27.43 -12.53
CA PRO A 393 13.03 -26.63 -13.11
C PRO A 393 12.43 -25.47 -13.92
N LYS A 394 13.11 -24.33 -13.90
CA LYS A 394 12.77 -23.15 -14.69
C LYS A 394 13.62 -23.14 -15.95
N TYR A 395 13.01 -22.90 -17.11
CA TYR A 395 13.76 -22.72 -18.35
C TYR A 395 14.05 -21.23 -18.55
N GLU A 396 15.33 -20.86 -18.61
CA GLU A 396 15.77 -19.47 -18.75
C GLU A 396 17.09 -19.43 -19.53
N ALA A 397 17.18 -18.53 -20.51
CA ALA A 397 18.37 -18.35 -21.35
C ALA A 397 18.86 -19.67 -22.01
N ASP A 398 17.93 -20.42 -22.61
CA ASP A 398 18.16 -21.68 -23.32
C ASP A 398 18.73 -22.85 -22.50
N ARG A 399 18.52 -22.84 -21.18
CA ARG A 399 18.96 -23.90 -20.26
C ARG A 399 17.98 -24.10 -19.10
N TYR A 400 18.11 -25.23 -18.40
CA TYR A 400 17.28 -25.52 -17.23
C TYR A 400 18.01 -25.14 -15.95
N LEU A 401 17.29 -24.44 -15.07
CA LEU A 401 17.73 -24.12 -13.73
C LEU A 401 16.91 -24.92 -12.72
N TYR A 402 17.57 -25.57 -11.78
CA TYR A 402 16.95 -26.44 -10.81
C TYR A 402 16.83 -25.74 -9.46
N PRO A 403 15.67 -25.85 -8.80
CA PRO A 403 15.46 -25.26 -7.50
C PRO A 403 16.29 -25.98 -6.44
N VAL A 404 17.08 -25.20 -5.72
CA VAL A 404 17.91 -25.62 -4.59
C VAL A 404 17.65 -24.69 -3.42
N THR A 405 17.92 -25.14 -2.21
CA THR A 405 18.00 -24.26 -1.04
C THR A 405 19.42 -24.14 -0.56
N ASP A 406 19.83 -22.93 -0.20
CA ASP A 406 21.05 -22.76 0.61
C ASP A 406 20.85 -23.35 2.03
N ILE A 407 21.93 -23.37 2.81
CA ILE A 407 21.91 -23.78 4.22
C ILE A 407 20.98 -22.93 5.10
N THR A 408 20.54 -21.76 4.64
CA THR A 408 19.57 -20.90 5.34
C THR A 408 18.12 -21.13 4.88
N GLY A 409 17.89 -22.01 3.90
CA GLY A 409 16.58 -22.36 3.36
C GLY A 409 16.10 -21.45 2.23
N ASN A 410 16.92 -20.52 1.73
CA ASN A 410 16.52 -19.64 0.63
C ASN A 410 16.53 -20.40 -0.69
N LEU A 411 15.43 -20.28 -1.43
CA LEU A 411 15.30 -20.86 -2.76
C LEU A 411 16.17 -20.12 -3.78
N ALA A 412 17.07 -20.86 -4.43
CA ALA A 412 17.83 -20.42 -5.60
C ALA A 412 17.60 -21.38 -6.77
N TYR A 413 17.86 -20.93 -7.99
CA TYR A 413 17.75 -21.73 -9.21
C TYR A 413 19.13 -21.82 -9.86
N LEU A 414 19.74 -23.01 -9.85
CA LEU A 414 21.11 -23.22 -10.33
C LEU A 414 21.14 -24.17 -11.55
N PRO A 415 22.03 -23.93 -12.53
CA PRO A 415 22.24 -24.86 -13.63
C PRO A 415 23.02 -26.09 -13.15
N ILE A 416 22.92 -27.19 -13.90
CA ILE A 416 23.87 -28.31 -13.75
C ILE A 416 25.24 -27.91 -14.31
N ALA A 417 26.31 -28.53 -13.81
CA ALA A 417 27.69 -28.18 -14.16
C ALA A 417 27.97 -28.06 -15.67
N THR A 418 27.33 -28.89 -16.50
CA THR A 418 27.52 -28.90 -17.96
C THR A 418 26.82 -27.75 -18.69
N GLU A 419 25.82 -27.12 -18.06
CA GLU A 419 25.05 -25.98 -18.60
C GLU A 419 25.45 -24.64 -17.93
N ALA A 420 26.36 -24.69 -16.95
CA ALA A 420 26.89 -23.53 -16.26
C ALA A 420 27.86 -22.74 -17.15
N THR A 421 27.78 -21.42 -17.09
CA THR A 421 28.77 -20.52 -17.69
C THR A 421 30.09 -20.60 -16.92
N ALA A 422 31.21 -20.21 -17.56
CA ALA A 422 32.52 -20.17 -16.91
C ALA A 422 32.52 -19.38 -15.59
N ARG A 423 31.75 -18.28 -15.52
CA ARG A 423 31.62 -17.46 -14.31
C ARG A 423 30.82 -18.16 -13.21
N GLU A 424 29.79 -18.94 -13.56
CA GLU A 424 29.02 -19.72 -12.57
C GLU A 424 29.86 -20.87 -11.99
N LEU A 425 30.68 -21.51 -12.83
CA LEU A 425 31.65 -22.53 -12.39
C LEU A 425 32.70 -21.95 -11.44
N GLU A 426 33.30 -20.81 -11.77
CA GLU A 426 34.29 -20.12 -10.91
C GLU A 426 33.71 -19.70 -9.55
N ASN A 427 32.41 -19.41 -9.48
CA ASN A 427 31.74 -18.97 -8.24
C ASN A 427 31.04 -20.11 -7.48
N GLY A 428 31.09 -21.36 -7.95
CA GLY A 428 30.42 -22.48 -7.29
C GLY A 428 28.88 -22.43 -7.35
N LEU A 429 28.32 -21.73 -8.35
CA LEU A 429 26.87 -21.57 -8.54
C LEU A 429 26.33 -22.60 -9.53
N TYR A 430 26.52 -23.88 -9.23
CA TYR A 430 26.06 -24.98 -10.09
C TYR A 430 25.79 -26.25 -9.25
N LEU A 431 25.03 -27.18 -9.83
CA LEU A 431 24.78 -28.50 -9.25
C LEU A 431 25.77 -29.55 -9.79
N PRO A 432 26.47 -30.30 -8.92
CA PRO A 432 27.32 -31.41 -9.34
C PRO A 432 26.45 -32.59 -9.79
N PHE A 433 26.87 -33.25 -10.88
CA PHE A 433 26.07 -34.19 -11.69
C PHE A 433 25.61 -35.48 -10.98
N GLU A 434 25.96 -35.67 -9.70
CA GLU A 434 25.66 -36.87 -8.92
C GLU A 434 24.37 -36.77 -8.08
N SER A 435 23.68 -35.62 -8.05
CA SER A 435 22.54 -35.38 -7.15
C SER A 435 21.13 -35.49 -7.77
N ILE A 436 20.98 -35.82 -9.06
CA ILE A 436 19.67 -35.93 -9.73
C ILE A 436 19.54 -37.26 -10.48
N GLU A 437 19.43 -38.37 -9.74
CA GLU A 437 18.91 -39.62 -10.31
C GLU A 437 17.38 -39.66 -10.24
N THR A 438 16.76 -39.46 -11.40
CA THR A 438 15.53 -40.09 -11.90
C THR A 438 14.16 -39.84 -11.26
N SER A 439 13.30 -39.11 -12.00
CA SER A 439 11.96 -39.61 -12.39
C SER A 439 11.39 -38.96 -13.68
N GLY A 440 12.05 -39.22 -14.82
CA GLY A 440 11.43 -39.82 -16.02
C GLY A 440 10.13 -39.32 -16.69
N ARG A 441 9.62 -38.09 -16.53
CA ARG A 441 8.36 -37.69 -17.23
C ARG A 441 8.33 -36.36 -17.99
N ILE A 442 9.44 -35.63 -18.12
CA ILE A 442 9.39 -34.26 -18.67
C ILE A 442 9.86 -34.15 -20.14
N ILE A 443 10.54 -35.16 -20.70
CA ILE A 443 11.19 -35.02 -22.02
C ILE A 443 10.21 -35.24 -23.20
N ASP A 444 9.02 -35.79 -23.00
CA ASP A 444 8.21 -36.33 -24.12
C ASP A 444 7.16 -35.38 -24.74
N ARG A 445 7.08 -34.10 -24.32
CA ARG A 445 6.08 -33.16 -24.87
C ARG A 445 6.63 -32.11 -25.84
N ALA A 446 7.96 -31.96 -25.92
CA ALA A 446 8.60 -31.01 -26.85
C ALA A 446 8.71 -31.54 -28.29
N LEU A 447 8.52 -32.85 -28.51
CA LEU A 447 8.68 -33.50 -29.83
C LEU A 447 7.42 -33.55 -30.70
N ARG A 448 6.31 -32.90 -30.32
CA ARG A 448 5.02 -33.00 -31.03
C ARG A 448 4.60 -31.75 -31.82
N ALA A 449 5.51 -30.79 -31.99
CA ALA A 449 5.28 -29.58 -32.78
C ALA A 449 6.19 -29.56 -34.03
N GLN A 450 5.94 -30.47 -34.98
CA GLN A 450 6.46 -30.37 -36.36
C GLN A 450 5.80 -31.44 -37.25
N GLN A 451 4.87 -31.02 -38.13
CA GLN A 451 4.48 -31.62 -39.43
C GLN A 451 3.23 -30.86 -39.97
N LEU A 452 3.39 -29.88 -40.88
CA LEU A 452 3.29 -29.94 -42.36
C LEU A 452 1.82 -30.17 -42.85
N HIS A 453 1.17 -29.33 -43.69
CA HIS A 453 1.43 -29.05 -45.13
C HIS A 453 0.43 -27.99 -45.75
N PRO A 454 0.55 -27.59 -47.05
CA PRO A 454 0.35 -26.21 -47.55
C PRO A 454 -0.89 -25.96 -48.46
N ILE A 455 -1.02 -24.69 -48.87
CA ILE A 455 -2.02 -24.04 -49.75
C ILE A 455 -1.79 -24.35 -51.24
N GLY A 456 -2.87 -24.48 -52.03
CA GLY A 456 -2.87 -24.41 -53.50
C GLY A 456 -3.90 -23.37 -54.03
N PRO A 457 -3.72 -22.78 -55.24
CA PRO A 457 -4.55 -21.68 -55.73
C PRO A 457 -5.58 -22.07 -56.81
N ILE A 458 -6.70 -21.36 -56.90
CA ILE A 458 -7.62 -21.38 -58.07
C ILE A 458 -8.07 -19.94 -58.38
N SER A 459 -8.20 -19.66 -59.68
CA SER A 459 -8.47 -18.38 -60.33
C SER A 459 -9.92 -18.21 -60.80
N ALA A 460 -10.34 -16.93 -60.81
CA ALA A 460 -11.28 -16.21 -61.70
C ALA A 460 -12.81 -16.48 -61.66
N SER A 461 -13.55 -15.42 -61.32
CA SER A 461 -14.42 -14.72 -62.28
C SER A 461 -14.79 -13.31 -61.79
N ASN A 462 -14.60 -12.32 -62.67
CA ASN A 462 -14.98 -10.92 -62.48
C ASN A 462 -16.50 -10.75 -62.46
N ALA A 463 -17.05 -10.22 -61.37
CA ALA A 463 -18.34 -9.53 -61.35
C ALA A 463 -18.05 -8.07 -61.01
N THR A 464 -18.51 -7.16 -61.85
CA THR A 464 -18.30 -5.71 -61.74
C THR A 464 -18.89 -5.15 -60.44
N ASP A 465 -18.03 -4.66 -59.55
CA ASP A 465 -18.31 -4.15 -58.20
C ASP A 465 -18.97 -2.74 -58.14
N GLN A 466 -19.52 -2.23 -59.24
CA GLN A 466 -19.89 -0.80 -59.29
C GLN A 466 -21.29 -0.44 -58.75
N ASP A 467 -22.16 -1.39 -58.41
CA ASP A 467 -23.55 -1.10 -57.98
C ASP A 467 -23.97 -1.78 -56.66
N ARG A 468 -23.04 -2.31 -55.84
CA ARG A 468 -23.42 -2.99 -54.58
C ARG A 468 -23.67 -1.99 -53.45
N LEU A 469 -24.82 -2.09 -52.80
CA LEU A 469 -25.15 -1.35 -51.59
C LEU A 469 -24.46 -2.02 -50.41
N LEU A 470 -23.43 -1.38 -49.85
CA LEU A 470 -22.75 -1.88 -48.67
C LEU A 470 -23.38 -1.31 -47.39
N TYR A 471 -23.53 -2.15 -46.39
CA TYR A 471 -24.13 -1.82 -45.10
C TYR A 471 -23.06 -1.84 -44.01
N ALA A 472 -23.09 -0.84 -43.13
CA ALA A 472 -22.12 -0.73 -42.04
C ALA A 472 -22.38 -1.80 -40.96
N LYS A 473 -21.35 -2.56 -40.61
CA LYS A 473 -21.31 -3.50 -39.48
C LYS A 473 -20.07 -3.20 -38.62
N THR A 474 -20.29 -2.98 -37.34
CA THR A 474 -19.20 -2.76 -36.38
C THR A 474 -18.68 -4.12 -35.92
N ASP A 475 -17.38 -4.36 -36.05
CA ASP A 475 -16.75 -5.59 -35.57
C ASP A 475 -16.48 -5.53 -34.04
N PRO A 476 -16.07 -6.65 -33.40
CA PRO A 476 -15.79 -6.69 -31.96
C PRO A 476 -14.67 -5.76 -31.47
N ASN A 477 -13.89 -5.17 -32.38
CA ASN A 477 -12.82 -4.21 -32.08
C ASN A 477 -13.26 -2.75 -32.33
N ASP A 478 -14.56 -2.48 -32.47
CA ASP A 478 -15.14 -1.17 -32.80
C ASP A 478 -14.74 -0.63 -34.20
N GLU A 479 -14.25 -1.47 -35.11
CA GLU A 479 -14.02 -1.05 -36.50
C GLU A 479 -15.30 -1.18 -37.34
N VAL A 480 -15.70 -0.09 -37.99
CA VAL A 480 -16.85 -0.10 -38.92
C VAL A 480 -16.41 -0.64 -40.27
N ARG A 481 -16.97 -1.78 -40.67
CA ARG A 481 -16.76 -2.40 -41.99
C ARG A 481 -18.04 -2.37 -42.80
N TYR A 482 -17.91 -2.11 -44.10
CA TYR A 482 -19.05 -2.07 -45.02
C TYR A 482 -19.14 -3.41 -45.74
N LEU A 483 -20.21 -4.17 -45.50
CA LEU A 483 -20.42 -5.52 -46.03
C LEU A 483 -21.67 -5.57 -46.92
N PRO A 484 -21.68 -6.40 -47.98
CA PRO A 484 -22.87 -6.63 -48.80
C PRO A 484 -23.87 -7.52 -48.05
N LYS A 485 -25.11 -7.56 -48.54
CA LYS A 485 -26.11 -8.52 -48.08
C LYS A 485 -25.75 -9.95 -48.48
N ALA A 486 -26.29 -10.95 -47.78
CA ALA A 486 -26.10 -12.36 -48.09
C ALA A 486 -26.49 -12.70 -49.53
N SER A 487 -27.62 -12.14 -49.99
CA SER A 487 -28.11 -12.25 -51.37
C SER A 487 -27.23 -11.56 -52.42
N GLU A 488 -26.36 -10.63 -52.01
CA GLU A 488 -25.49 -9.82 -52.87
C GLU A 488 -24.00 -10.22 -52.74
N ALA A 489 -23.68 -11.13 -51.83
CA ALA A 489 -22.32 -11.55 -51.54
C ALA A 489 -21.78 -12.53 -52.59
N THR A 490 -20.52 -12.36 -52.98
CA THR A 490 -19.80 -13.33 -53.82
C THR A 490 -19.58 -14.64 -53.07
N ALA A 491 -19.32 -15.72 -53.82
CA ALA A 491 -18.98 -17.02 -53.23
C ALA A 491 -17.80 -16.96 -52.24
N ASN A 492 -16.81 -16.09 -52.48
CA ASN A 492 -15.69 -15.87 -51.57
C ASN A 492 -16.11 -15.14 -50.28
N GLU A 493 -16.96 -14.12 -50.39
CA GLU A 493 -17.50 -13.40 -49.23
C GLU A 493 -18.40 -14.31 -48.39
N ILE A 494 -19.20 -15.17 -49.02
CA ILE A 494 -20.01 -16.19 -48.34
C ILE A 494 -19.10 -17.21 -47.62
N ALA A 495 -18.08 -17.73 -48.31
CA ALA A 495 -17.13 -18.69 -47.73
C ALA A 495 -16.38 -18.12 -46.52
N ASN A 496 -16.08 -16.82 -46.56
CA ASN A 496 -15.37 -16.11 -45.49
C ASN A 496 -16.29 -15.43 -44.46
N LYS A 497 -17.62 -15.61 -44.56
CA LYS A 497 -18.63 -14.95 -43.71
C LYS A 497 -18.54 -13.41 -43.69
N GLN A 498 -18.18 -12.80 -44.82
CA GLN A 498 -18.07 -11.35 -45.02
C GLN A 498 -19.34 -10.76 -45.64
N PHE A 499 -20.50 -11.01 -45.03
CA PHE A 499 -21.79 -10.49 -45.48
C PHE A 499 -22.73 -10.26 -44.29
N ILE A 500 -23.79 -9.49 -44.51
CA ILE A 500 -24.88 -9.29 -43.55
C ILE A 500 -26.06 -10.18 -43.97
N PRO A 501 -26.58 -11.05 -43.08
CA PRO A 501 -27.80 -11.80 -43.33
C PRO A 501 -28.94 -10.91 -43.84
N ASP A 502 -29.70 -11.35 -44.86
CA ASP A 502 -30.70 -10.50 -45.52
C ASP A 502 -31.78 -9.98 -44.53
N ASP A 503 -32.08 -10.76 -43.49
CA ASP A 503 -33.01 -10.47 -42.39
C ASP A 503 -32.52 -9.40 -41.41
N GLU A 504 -31.20 -9.20 -41.28
CA GLU A 504 -30.59 -8.10 -40.51
C GLU A 504 -30.75 -6.73 -41.21
N THR A 505 -31.14 -6.71 -42.50
CA THR A 505 -31.24 -5.46 -43.29
C THR A 505 -32.65 -4.88 -43.42
N ASP A 506 -33.67 -5.58 -42.90
CA ASP A 506 -35.03 -5.05 -42.83
C ASP A 506 -35.18 -4.20 -41.55
N PRO A 507 -35.48 -2.88 -41.66
CA PRO A 507 -35.60 -1.99 -40.52
C PRO A 507 -36.72 -2.37 -39.54
N ALA A 508 -37.67 -3.22 -39.95
CA ALA A 508 -38.70 -3.75 -39.06
C ALA A 508 -38.17 -4.85 -38.11
N THR A 509 -37.26 -5.72 -38.57
CA THR A 509 -36.58 -6.74 -37.73
C THR A 509 -35.41 -6.16 -36.94
N ALA A 510 -34.73 -5.12 -37.43
CA ALA A 510 -33.63 -4.45 -36.74
C ALA A 510 -34.03 -3.79 -35.38
N ARG A 511 -35.34 -3.66 -35.10
CA ARG A 511 -35.86 -3.14 -33.82
C ARG A 511 -36.00 -4.22 -32.73
N GLN A 512 -35.98 -5.51 -33.06
CA GLN A 512 -36.11 -6.61 -32.11
C GLN A 512 -34.78 -7.35 -31.92
N ASP A 513 -33.69 -6.57 -31.78
CA ASP A 513 -32.37 -7.12 -31.58
C ASP A 513 -32.23 -7.66 -30.15
N LEU A 514 -32.56 -8.94 -29.97
CA LEU A 514 -32.35 -9.72 -28.74
C LEU A 514 -30.86 -9.76 -28.31
N GLY A 515 -29.94 -9.31 -29.17
CA GLY A 515 -28.51 -9.21 -28.90
C GLY A 515 -28.03 -7.86 -28.36
N ARG A 516 -28.89 -6.84 -28.25
CA ARG A 516 -28.46 -5.54 -27.71
C ARG A 516 -28.14 -5.63 -26.21
N LYS A 517 -26.99 -5.09 -25.82
CA LYS A 517 -26.60 -4.92 -24.41
C LYS A 517 -27.71 -4.12 -23.70
N PRO A 518 -28.08 -4.49 -22.45
CA PRO A 518 -29.05 -3.74 -21.67
C PRO A 518 -28.58 -2.30 -21.47
N PHE A 519 -29.51 -1.35 -21.42
CA PHE A 519 -29.18 0.03 -21.10
C PHE A 519 -28.78 0.12 -19.63
N SER A 520 -27.64 0.74 -19.35
CA SER A 520 -27.17 0.93 -17.98
C SER A 520 -27.87 2.10 -17.27
N GLU A 521 -28.45 3.04 -18.03
CA GLU A 521 -29.00 4.29 -17.49
C GLU A 521 -30.13 4.82 -18.39
N ALA A 522 -31.14 5.43 -17.77
CA ALA A 522 -32.19 6.20 -18.42
C ALA A 522 -31.74 7.64 -18.74
N ILE A 523 -32.50 8.37 -19.56
CA ILE A 523 -32.19 9.77 -19.94
C ILE A 523 -32.13 10.71 -18.73
N ASP A 524 -32.90 10.42 -17.69
CA ASP A 524 -32.94 11.20 -16.44
C ASP A 524 -31.77 10.91 -15.49
N GLY A 525 -30.88 9.97 -15.86
CA GLY A 525 -29.74 9.53 -15.07
C GLY A 525 -30.04 8.36 -14.13
N THR A 526 -31.23 7.75 -14.22
CA THR A 526 -31.57 6.59 -13.38
C THR A 526 -30.84 5.35 -13.86
N ALA A 527 -30.00 4.75 -13.00
CA ALA A 527 -29.31 3.51 -13.31
C ALA A 527 -30.30 2.32 -13.40
N LEU A 528 -30.27 1.60 -14.52
CA LEU A 528 -31.20 0.51 -14.81
C LEU A 528 -30.52 -0.84 -14.60
N TRP A 529 -31.25 -1.75 -13.97
CA TRP A 529 -30.78 -3.11 -13.73
C TRP A 529 -30.66 -3.87 -15.05
N ASP A 530 -29.58 -4.62 -15.19
CA ASP A 530 -29.21 -5.39 -16.39
C ASP A 530 -29.92 -6.75 -16.48
N GLY A 531 -30.71 -7.09 -15.46
CA GLY A 531 -31.45 -8.36 -15.35
C GLY A 531 -30.60 -9.52 -14.81
N LYS A 532 -29.30 -9.31 -14.52
CA LYS A 532 -28.36 -10.38 -14.18
C LYS A 532 -27.48 -10.10 -12.97
N SER A 533 -27.09 -8.84 -12.77
CA SER A 533 -26.15 -8.45 -11.73
C SER A 533 -26.80 -8.51 -10.35
N VAL A 534 -26.20 -9.25 -9.43
CA VAL A 534 -26.63 -9.27 -8.02
C VAL A 534 -26.14 -8.00 -7.34
N PRO A 535 -27.01 -7.23 -6.67
CA PRO A 535 -26.57 -6.08 -5.89
C PRO A 535 -25.58 -6.49 -4.79
N ALA A 536 -24.64 -5.59 -4.47
CA ALA A 536 -23.72 -5.85 -3.37
C ALA A 536 -24.46 -5.77 -2.03
N PRO A 537 -24.35 -6.79 -1.14
CA PRO A 537 -24.96 -6.74 0.17
C PRO A 537 -24.32 -5.67 1.05
N THR A 538 -25.12 -5.06 1.92
CA THR A 538 -24.59 -4.11 2.91
C THR A 538 -23.66 -4.80 3.90
N ALA A 539 -22.67 -4.07 4.44
CA ALA A 539 -21.71 -4.62 5.41
C ALA A 539 -22.40 -5.25 6.65
N LEU A 540 -23.54 -4.69 7.08
CA LEU A 540 -24.30 -5.24 8.21
C LEU A 540 -24.93 -6.59 7.88
N GLN A 541 -25.48 -6.76 6.67
CA GLN A 541 -26.03 -8.05 6.23
C GLN A 541 -24.93 -9.10 6.08
N GLN A 542 -23.80 -8.73 5.47
CA GLN A 542 -22.64 -9.62 5.36
C GLN A 542 -22.21 -10.11 6.74
N ILE A 543 -22.03 -9.21 7.71
CA ILE A 543 -21.66 -9.58 9.08
C ILE A 543 -22.72 -10.49 9.72
N ALA A 544 -24.01 -10.22 9.51
CA ALA A 544 -25.08 -11.04 10.07
C ALA A 544 -25.04 -12.48 9.54
N VAL A 545 -24.87 -12.66 8.23
CA VAL A 545 -24.72 -13.98 7.59
C VAL A 545 -23.43 -14.66 8.05
N LEU A 546 -22.29 -13.98 7.99
CA LEU A 546 -21.01 -14.60 8.34
C LEU A 546 -20.92 -15.02 9.81
N ARG A 547 -21.64 -14.34 10.72
CA ARG A 547 -21.74 -14.72 12.15
C ARG A 547 -22.57 -15.96 12.41
N SER A 548 -23.54 -16.28 11.55
CA SER A 548 -24.36 -17.49 11.70
C SER A 548 -23.64 -18.75 11.20
N LEU A 549 -22.63 -18.57 10.35
CA LEU A 549 -21.83 -19.64 9.78
C LEU A 549 -20.67 -20.05 10.68
N LYS A 550 -20.24 -21.30 10.54
CA LYS A 550 -19.04 -21.85 11.20
C LYS A 550 -17.92 -21.99 10.17
N PRO A 551 -17.10 -20.94 9.97
CA PRO A 551 -16.04 -20.99 8.97
C PRO A 551 -14.90 -21.92 9.41
N ASN A 552 -14.16 -22.43 8.43
CA ASN A 552 -12.93 -23.19 8.63
C ASN A 552 -11.73 -22.33 8.23
N PHE A 553 -10.60 -22.44 8.93
CA PHE A 553 -9.40 -21.72 8.56
C PHE A 553 -8.58 -22.55 7.57
N ASP A 554 -8.23 -21.96 6.43
CA ASP A 554 -7.32 -22.53 5.45
C ASP A 554 -5.89 -22.06 5.78
N PRO A 555 -5.04 -22.93 6.38
CA PRO A 555 -3.70 -22.54 6.76
C PRO A 555 -2.75 -22.35 5.57
N GLU A 556 -3.05 -22.93 4.41
CA GLU A 556 -2.20 -22.85 3.22
C GLU A 556 -2.22 -21.43 2.64
N HIS A 557 -3.40 -20.82 2.61
CA HIS A 557 -3.61 -19.48 2.07
C HIS A 557 -3.82 -18.41 3.14
N GLY A 558 -3.91 -18.80 4.43
CA GLY A 558 -4.04 -17.88 5.56
C GLY A 558 -5.38 -17.14 5.62
N ARG A 559 -6.47 -17.80 5.20
CA ARG A 559 -7.80 -17.19 4.99
C ARG A 559 -8.93 -18.01 5.62
N MET A 560 -10.12 -17.41 5.72
CA MET A 560 -11.32 -18.12 6.19
C MET A 560 -12.09 -18.71 5.02
N LEU A 561 -12.54 -19.94 5.16
CA LEU A 561 -13.45 -20.62 4.26
C LEU A 561 -14.81 -20.73 4.92
N TYR A 562 -15.86 -20.40 4.18
CA TYR A 562 -17.23 -20.41 4.66
C TYR A 562 -17.98 -21.62 4.11
N PRO A 563 -18.80 -22.29 4.94
CA PRO A 563 -19.60 -23.41 4.48
C PRO A 563 -20.71 -22.91 3.54
N VAL A 564 -20.74 -23.48 2.34
CA VAL A 564 -21.72 -23.24 1.28
C VAL A 564 -22.42 -24.57 0.97
N PRO A 565 -23.76 -24.63 0.97
CA PRO A 565 -24.47 -25.87 0.65
C PRO A 565 -24.29 -26.20 -0.83
N LYS A 566 -23.87 -27.44 -1.14
CA LYS A 566 -23.93 -27.98 -2.50
C LYS A 566 -25.34 -28.44 -2.84
N THR A 567 -25.58 -28.74 -4.12
CA THR A 567 -26.81 -29.38 -4.60
C THR A 567 -27.14 -30.72 -3.91
N ASP A 568 -26.15 -31.42 -3.36
CA ASP A 568 -26.33 -32.67 -2.59
C ASP A 568 -26.62 -32.45 -1.09
N GLY A 569 -26.66 -31.19 -0.64
CA GLY A 569 -26.88 -30.80 0.75
C GLY A 569 -25.63 -30.87 1.64
N THR A 570 -24.47 -31.28 1.11
CA THR A 570 -23.21 -31.28 1.86
C THR A 570 -22.57 -29.90 1.86
N PRO A 571 -21.92 -29.47 2.96
CA PRO A 571 -21.23 -28.18 2.99
C PRO A 571 -19.89 -28.27 2.24
N GLN A 572 -19.68 -27.37 1.28
CA GLN A 572 -18.39 -27.06 0.69
C GLN A 572 -17.80 -25.82 1.34
N TYR A 573 -16.54 -25.88 1.74
CA TYR A 573 -15.86 -24.72 2.32
C TYR A 573 -15.16 -23.93 1.22
N LEU A 574 -15.59 -22.68 1.01
CA LEU A 574 -15.09 -21.79 -0.04
C LEU A 574 -14.69 -20.42 0.52
N PRO A 575 -13.67 -19.76 -0.06
CA PRO A 575 -13.31 -18.40 0.34
C PRO A 575 -14.37 -17.40 -0.17
N LEU A 576 -14.44 -16.22 0.46
CA LEU A 576 -15.17 -15.09 -0.12
C LEU A 576 -14.41 -14.54 -1.32
N VAL A 577 -15.10 -13.80 -2.20
CA VAL A 577 -14.49 -13.21 -3.41
C VAL A 577 -13.22 -12.38 -3.12
N GLU A 578 -13.20 -11.65 -2.00
CA GLU A 578 -12.06 -10.81 -1.59
C GLU A 578 -10.84 -11.63 -1.13
N ASP A 579 -11.06 -12.87 -0.69
CA ASP A 579 -10.04 -13.80 -0.19
C ASP A 579 -9.72 -14.92 -1.19
N ALA A 580 -10.44 -14.98 -2.31
CA ALA A 580 -10.28 -16.00 -3.34
C ALA A 580 -9.01 -15.76 -4.16
N THR A 581 -8.33 -16.84 -4.55
CA THR A 581 -7.19 -16.77 -5.46
C THR A 581 -7.68 -16.44 -6.88
N PRO A 582 -6.81 -15.91 -7.76
CA PRO A 582 -7.16 -15.67 -9.16
C PRO A 582 -7.68 -16.92 -9.88
N GLU A 583 -7.15 -18.11 -9.56
CA GLU A 583 -7.61 -19.38 -10.14
C GLU A 583 -9.02 -19.75 -9.64
N GLU A 584 -9.32 -19.53 -8.36
CA GLU A 584 -10.66 -19.75 -7.82
C GLU A 584 -11.67 -18.78 -8.42
N ILE A 585 -11.30 -17.51 -8.60
CA ILE A 585 -12.14 -16.50 -9.26
C ILE A 585 -12.40 -16.89 -10.71
N ALA A 586 -11.36 -17.26 -11.46
CA ALA A 586 -11.48 -17.67 -12.87
C ALA A 586 -12.37 -18.91 -13.05
N ASN A 587 -12.37 -19.81 -12.07
CA ASN A 587 -13.21 -21.02 -12.09
C ASN A 587 -14.59 -20.83 -11.43
N GLY A 588 -14.89 -19.65 -10.85
CA GLY A 588 -16.12 -19.40 -10.10
C GLY A 588 -16.23 -20.17 -8.77
N ASN A 589 -15.11 -20.66 -8.24
CA ASN A 589 -15.01 -21.47 -7.02
C ASN A 589 -14.84 -20.59 -5.77
N TYR A 590 -15.76 -19.66 -5.56
CA TYR A 590 -15.80 -18.82 -4.37
C TYR A 590 -17.25 -18.63 -3.90
N ALA A 591 -17.39 -18.30 -2.62
CA ALA A 591 -18.67 -18.00 -1.99
C ALA A 591 -19.08 -16.56 -2.30
N GLN A 592 -20.31 -16.39 -2.77
CA GLN A 592 -20.93 -15.09 -3.00
C GLN A 592 -22.28 -15.01 -2.30
N PHE A 593 -22.59 -13.83 -1.78
CA PHE A 593 -23.88 -13.56 -1.14
C PHE A 593 -24.98 -13.49 -2.19
N THR A 594 -26.08 -14.17 -1.92
CA THR A 594 -27.28 -14.22 -2.75
C THR A 594 -28.51 -14.39 -1.88
N THR A 595 -29.69 -14.21 -2.44
CA THR A 595 -30.97 -14.49 -1.78
C THR A 595 -31.22 -16.00 -1.68
N GLU A 596 -32.01 -16.43 -0.70
CA GLU A 596 -32.41 -17.84 -0.56
C GLU A 596 -33.27 -18.34 -1.72
N GLN A 597 -34.06 -17.45 -2.32
CA GLN A 597 -34.82 -17.69 -3.54
C GLN A 597 -34.07 -17.09 -4.73
N PRO A 598 -34.29 -17.59 -5.96
CA PRO A 598 -33.70 -16.98 -7.15
C PRO A 598 -34.03 -15.48 -7.22
N LEU A 599 -33.04 -14.66 -7.57
CA LEU A 599 -33.16 -13.19 -7.52
C LEU A 599 -34.33 -12.68 -8.37
N THR A 600 -34.61 -13.32 -9.52
CA THR A 600 -35.77 -13.02 -10.36
C THR A 600 -37.10 -13.13 -9.62
N ASP A 601 -37.25 -14.17 -8.79
CA ASP A 601 -38.51 -14.46 -8.10
C ASP A 601 -38.71 -13.46 -6.97
N VAL A 602 -37.62 -13.12 -6.26
CA VAL A 602 -37.62 -12.07 -5.24
C VAL A 602 -37.99 -10.73 -5.87
N ILE A 603 -37.38 -10.38 -6.99
CA ILE A 603 -37.68 -9.12 -7.69
C ILE A 603 -39.14 -9.10 -8.16
N GLN A 604 -39.65 -10.17 -8.78
CA GLN A 604 -41.05 -10.24 -9.22
C GLN A 604 -42.07 -10.17 -8.07
N GLN A 605 -41.72 -10.68 -6.89
CA GLN A 605 -42.57 -10.61 -5.69
C GLN A 605 -42.64 -9.21 -5.08
N HIS A 606 -41.54 -8.44 -5.18
CA HIS A 606 -41.39 -7.18 -4.45
C HIS A 606 -41.43 -5.92 -5.33
N LEU A 607 -41.11 -6.03 -6.62
CA LEU A 607 -40.97 -4.91 -7.55
C LEU A 607 -41.81 -5.14 -8.81
N GLY A 608 -42.42 -4.07 -9.29
CA GLY A 608 -43.00 -4.00 -10.63
C GLY A 608 -42.04 -3.31 -11.59
N GLU A 609 -42.05 -3.71 -12.86
CA GLU A 609 -41.36 -2.99 -13.92
C GLU A 609 -41.92 -1.56 -14.07
N GLN A 610 -41.02 -0.58 -14.23
CA GLN A 610 -41.35 0.82 -14.49
C GLN A 610 -40.92 1.21 -15.90
N THR A 611 -41.55 2.23 -16.46
CA THR A 611 -41.23 2.75 -17.80
C THR A 611 -40.18 3.84 -17.72
N TYR A 612 -39.10 3.70 -18.48
CA TYR A 612 -38.01 4.67 -18.56
C TYR A 612 -37.79 5.11 -20.01
N GLU A 613 -37.52 6.40 -20.19
CA GLU A 613 -37.07 6.94 -21.48
C GLU A 613 -35.56 6.72 -21.62
N VAL A 614 -35.16 6.07 -22.71
CA VAL A 614 -33.76 5.88 -23.11
C VAL A 614 -33.52 6.55 -24.46
N LEU A 615 -32.25 6.73 -24.86
CA LEU A 615 -31.86 7.47 -26.07
C LEU A 615 -32.60 7.05 -27.36
N ASN A 616 -33.12 5.82 -27.42
CA ASN A 616 -33.75 5.25 -28.60
C ASN A 616 -35.22 4.82 -28.40
N GLY A 617 -35.89 5.27 -27.34
CA GLY A 617 -37.32 5.01 -27.11
C GLY A 617 -37.67 4.76 -25.64
N VAL A 618 -38.77 4.06 -25.39
CA VAL A 618 -39.25 3.76 -24.04
C VAL A 618 -39.10 2.27 -23.75
N ILE A 619 -38.52 1.95 -22.60
CA ILE A 619 -38.34 0.58 -22.12
C ILE A 619 -39.03 0.38 -20.77
N LYS A 620 -39.49 -0.84 -20.51
CA LYS A 620 -39.81 -1.33 -19.16
C LYS A 620 -38.55 -1.91 -18.54
N ALA A 621 -38.14 -1.39 -17.41
CA ALA A 621 -36.98 -1.84 -16.66
C ALA A 621 -37.22 -1.70 -15.16
N ILE A 622 -36.21 -2.06 -14.36
CA ILE A 622 -36.21 -1.91 -12.90
C ILE A 622 -34.99 -1.06 -12.55
N ALA A 623 -35.17 -0.04 -11.72
CA ALA A 623 -34.04 0.77 -11.25
C ALA A 623 -33.14 -0.06 -10.31
N ILE A 624 -31.82 0.09 -10.43
CA ILE A 624 -30.84 -0.60 -9.56
C ILE A 624 -31.10 -0.29 -8.09
N ALA A 625 -31.43 0.96 -7.76
CA ALA A 625 -31.71 1.39 -6.40
C ALA A 625 -32.91 0.66 -5.77
N ASP A 626 -33.92 0.28 -6.56
CA ASP A 626 -35.07 -0.48 -6.09
C ASP A 626 -34.68 -1.94 -5.82
N VAL A 627 -33.83 -2.53 -6.69
CA VAL A 627 -33.28 -3.87 -6.47
C VAL A 627 -32.40 -3.91 -5.22
N GLU A 628 -31.53 -2.91 -5.02
CA GLU A 628 -30.71 -2.77 -3.81
C GLU A 628 -31.55 -2.69 -2.54
N LYS A 629 -32.66 -1.95 -2.57
CA LYS A 629 -33.57 -1.83 -1.44
C LYS A 629 -34.23 -3.16 -1.08
N VAL A 630 -34.71 -3.91 -2.07
CA VAL A 630 -35.29 -5.24 -1.82
C VAL A 630 -34.22 -6.20 -1.34
N PHE A 631 -33.03 -6.18 -1.94
CA PHE A 631 -31.91 -7.00 -1.53
C PHE A 631 -31.44 -6.69 -0.10
N ALA A 632 -31.66 -5.45 0.39
CA ALA A 632 -31.40 -5.06 1.78
C ALA A 632 -32.40 -5.66 2.79
N GLU A 633 -33.62 -6.00 2.35
CA GLU A 633 -34.72 -6.48 3.21
C GLU A 633 -34.81 -8.01 3.26
N VAL A 634 -34.32 -8.70 2.22
CA VAL A 634 -34.45 -10.16 2.06
C VAL A 634 -33.30 -10.90 2.77
N PRO A 635 -33.56 -12.06 3.40
CA PRO A 635 -32.51 -12.90 3.97
C PRO A 635 -31.51 -13.35 2.92
N LEU A 636 -30.23 -13.24 3.26
CA LEU A 636 -29.12 -13.63 2.40
C LEU A 636 -28.50 -14.95 2.86
N MET A 637 -27.98 -15.70 1.90
CA MET A 637 -27.17 -16.90 2.08
C MET A 637 -25.91 -16.84 1.21
N LEU A 638 -24.97 -17.75 1.46
CA LEU A 638 -23.81 -17.94 0.58
C LEU A 638 -24.12 -19.07 -0.41
N MET A 639 -23.86 -18.85 -1.69
CA MET A 639 -23.82 -19.88 -2.73
C MET A 639 -22.50 -19.82 -3.50
N ILE A 640 -22.21 -20.89 -4.25
CA ILE A 640 -21.06 -20.96 -5.14
C ILE A 640 -21.34 -20.05 -6.32
N ASN A 641 -20.42 -19.14 -6.67
CA ASN A 641 -20.64 -18.22 -7.79
C ASN A 641 -20.92 -18.95 -9.11
N LYS A 642 -20.26 -20.08 -9.35
CA LYS A 642 -20.55 -20.92 -10.52
C LYS A 642 -22.04 -21.35 -10.59
N GLU A 643 -22.63 -21.77 -9.47
CA GLU A 643 -24.04 -22.16 -9.42
C GLU A 643 -24.96 -20.94 -9.59
N ILE A 644 -24.58 -19.79 -9.03
CA ILE A 644 -25.29 -18.52 -9.24
C ILE A 644 -25.31 -18.16 -10.74
N GLN A 645 -24.18 -18.27 -11.43
CA GLN A 645 -24.08 -18.00 -12.87
C GLN A 645 -24.91 -18.98 -13.69
N GLU A 646 -24.87 -20.28 -13.37
CA GLU A 646 -25.71 -21.28 -14.03
C GLU A 646 -27.21 -21.01 -13.81
N GLN A 647 -27.62 -20.51 -12.65
CA GLN A 647 -29.00 -20.09 -12.42
C GLN A 647 -29.38 -18.88 -13.28
N PHE A 648 -28.51 -17.87 -13.39
CA PHE A 648 -28.76 -16.72 -14.24
C PHE A 648 -28.78 -17.05 -15.74
N ASP A 649 -27.92 -17.96 -16.20
CA ASP A 649 -27.90 -18.38 -17.60
C ASP A 649 -29.13 -19.19 -17.99
N ASN A 650 -29.73 -19.93 -17.04
CA ASN A 650 -30.93 -20.74 -17.27
C ASN A 650 -32.25 -19.97 -17.12
N GLN A 651 -32.23 -18.80 -16.47
CA GLN A 651 -33.43 -17.98 -16.33
C GLN A 651 -33.64 -17.15 -17.59
N THR A 652 -34.82 -17.28 -18.22
CA THR A 652 -35.29 -16.34 -19.23
C THR A 652 -35.43 -14.98 -18.55
N ASN A 653 -34.39 -14.17 -18.73
CA ASN A 653 -34.11 -12.94 -17.99
C ASN A 653 -35.36 -12.07 -17.80
N ALA A 654 -35.45 -11.41 -16.63
CA ALA A 654 -36.22 -10.17 -16.47
C ALA A 654 -35.51 -9.03 -17.23
N THR A 655 -35.36 -9.22 -18.55
CA THR A 655 -34.71 -8.27 -19.45
C THR A 655 -35.60 -7.06 -19.65
N GLN A 656 -34.95 -5.91 -19.81
CA GLN A 656 -35.57 -4.67 -20.25
C GLN A 656 -36.43 -4.93 -21.50
N GLN A 657 -37.72 -4.60 -21.43
CA GLN A 657 -38.65 -4.83 -22.53
C GLN A 657 -38.94 -3.53 -23.26
N TRP A 658 -38.75 -3.51 -24.58
CA TRP A 658 -39.19 -2.38 -25.39
C TRP A 658 -40.70 -2.25 -25.37
N ILE A 659 -41.20 -1.04 -25.11
CA ILE A 659 -42.60 -0.72 -25.34
C ILE A 659 -42.68 -0.25 -26.79
N GLY A 660 -43.18 -1.12 -27.67
CA GLY A 660 -43.49 -0.73 -29.04
C GLY A 660 -44.56 0.36 -29.04
N GLU A 661 -44.29 1.48 -29.71
CA GLU A 661 -45.31 2.48 -30.05
C GLU A 661 -46.32 1.96 -31.05
#